data_AF-A0A538JXL0-F1
#
_entry.id   AF-A0A538JXL0-F1
#
_cell.length_a   1.000
_cell.length_b   1.000
_cell.length_c   1.000
_cell.angle_alpha   90.00
_cell.angle_beta   90.00
_cell.angle_gamma   90.00
#
_symmetry.space_group_name_H-M   'P 1'
#
loop_
_entity.id
_entity.type
_entity.pdbx_description
1 polymer ?
#
loop_
_entity_poly.entity_id
_entity_poly.type
_entity_poly.pdbx_seq_one_letter_code
_entity_poly.pdbx_strand_id
1 'polypeptide(L)'
;MYLRYLSSLEFFTYTAFLAIVVGAISSLLPGRKPPLRTEPYSESELAAHDRRLAKYFVAGGFFLVLGSLHMVVKNVPWIAESLARMGYAGHLVRDLSSTHVMIVGGGTLLATGLCWRVLPRIVGRPLTSEALAQCAFWFTAIGLAVFYVSLIGNGIAIGRLVEHGWDYQVAKNHMGKWYKVPTGVGAGVMGLGYWCFAANVCLTIFQSRLVKVSKPQWHLWKFLATGAVALTVGTVQGVIQVQPANADWLYKAKHAGEWIDPISHAHINLVTGLTMLVAGALFSLLPALGGASPSRRLANLTFGSLLAGSLAFYGSALYLGLHEGRLVHRGLTPEQAEEATPLHPYLIMGAGIAMLAAFWLLLAVMARSVKHARGPLRAFVLTGCVALAVGTLQGPVQAFPAVNELLDRGGDAGDVIVNLHAQLNMLGGLMVILIGVTLTSLRALDAEWPRRLARTALVFVAGGVALYYAGGVAFSAVEAHRIAHGQTFVRAVTAAEPWQSLVLVPAAFAVLIGFSAYARAAWRMTSRQRAAGREELRTAPARYTGKIPRRVRRRSPAALAGYELPLAVMGFPGVGWLFAGFPFTASILLMVGPAAAWAVIPVAFSPYAGGPLRDVGWKIEFAYLPASALLSAAALYRAHARRRALLDGRPPRGRTRPTGSYRRRVGFAVGTIALLLVSLPFLPAVAGIGTSSVRYTYQTSLPRDVTGQFLRTGRGPVKLFSWGDPQSSYPGDALRVRSADVRSFLVRAAAVDAPGAYRLYDLDRGGSVPLGVGQRTATTLTLVPTRGLRPGRYSFVATHEGMFGGRDFDYLSVVRPGEAATVISSNPHGRAPQIARALLPLAAALVALLFTARLASSWLRRRAAQKLFWGLGFALFALAAASEAIAFRHGWSVALFRLYYLAGGVLTVAYLGAGSAWLLLPKRARDVMLGALLAATAAAIAAVLLAPVHAGTLAASPAGQPPPNHVLAGHAFLWAVTLNSLGTLGLVGGSLLSIARRQRVRANVWIACGAICVAAATGLSRTGDTSLLYFGELVGIALMFCGFTLTSPARRPARATPETAPRAAVAAR
;
A
#
# COMPACT_ATOMS: atom_id res chain seq x y z
N MET A 1 -25.83 16.02 0.50
CA MET A 1 -25.68 16.26 -0.95
C MET A 1 -24.79 15.22 -1.67
N TYR A 2 -23.75 14.66 -1.04
CA TYR A 2 -22.85 13.65 -1.67
C TYR A 2 -23.31 12.17 -1.64
N LEU A 3 -24.40 11.83 -0.97
CA LEU A 3 -24.90 10.44 -0.85
C LEU A 3 -25.52 9.87 -2.14
N ARG A 4 -25.84 10.71 -3.13
CA ARG A 4 -26.48 10.29 -4.39
C ARG A 4 -25.52 9.65 -5.40
N TYR A 5 -24.20 9.79 -5.21
CA TYR A 5 -23.17 9.36 -6.17
C TYR A 5 -22.24 8.26 -5.68
N LEU A 6 -22.43 7.79 -4.44
CA LEU A 6 -21.69 6.63 -3.93
C LEU A 6 -22.49 5.38 -4.27
N SER A 7 -21.87 4.45 -5.01
CA SER A 7 -22.44 3.11 -5.09
C SER A 7 -22.56 2.55 -3.67
N SER A 8 -23.59 1.75 -3.39
CA SER A 8 -23.81 1.17 -2.06
C SER A 8 -22.55 0.44 -1.56
N LEU A 9 -21.79 -0.17 -2.49
CA LEU A 9 -20.53 -0.86 -2.22
C LEU A 9 -19.40 0.08 -1.77
N GLU A 10 -19.21 1.22 -2.42
CA GLU A 10 -18.19 2.21 -2.03
C GLU A 10 -18.53 2.83 -0.68
N PHE A 11 -19.80 3.16 -0.43
CA PHE A 11 -20.24 3.64 0.88
C PHE A 11 -19.94 2.61 1.97
N PHE A 12 -20.34 1.35 1.79
CA PHE A 12 -20.04 0.28 2.75
C PHE A 12 -18.53 0.06 2.93
N THR A 13 -17.73 0.20 1.86
CA THR A 13 -16.27 0.03 1.93
C THR A 13 -15.62 1.18 2.72
N TYR A 14 -16.03 2.43 2.50
CA TYR A 14 -15.54 3.58 3.26
C TYR A 14 -16.03 3.56 4.71
N THR A 15 -17.28 3.20 4.97
CA THR A 15 -17.81 3.04 6.33
C THR A 15 -17.13 1.89 7.06
N ALA A 16 -16.88 0.75 6.39
CA ALA A 16 -16.14 -0.36 6.97
C ALA A 16 -14.69 0.01 7.24
N PHE A 17 -14.01 0.70 6.30
CA PHE A 17 -12.66 1.21 6.52
C PHE A 17 -12.61 2.18 7.70
N LEU A 18 -13.53 3.15 7.76
CA LEU A 18 -13.62 4.11 8.85
C LEU A 18 -13.94 3.41 10.18
N ALA A 19 -14.86 2.43 10.20
CA ALA A 19 -15.17 1.64 11.38
C ALA A 19 -13.99 0.78 11.85
N ILE A 20 -13.19 0.23 10.92
CA ILE A 20 -11.95 -0.49 11.22
C ILE A 20 -10.91 0.47 11.78
N VAL A 21 -10.73 1.65 11.20
CA VAL A 21 -9.77 2.66 11.67
C VAL A 21 -10.18 3.17 13.06
N VAL A 22 -11.45 3.52 13.25
CA VAL A 22 -12.01 3.96 14.53
C VAL A 22 -11.91 2.83 15.56
N GLY A 23 -12.27 1.60 15.19
CA GLY A 23 -12.14 0.40 16.04
C GLY A 23 -10.69 0.10 16.43
N ALA A 24 -9.75 0.26 15.49
CA ALA A 24 -8.32 0.10 15.74
C ALA A 24 -7.80 1.19 16.67
N ILE A 25 -8.11 2.46 16.41
CA ILE A 25 -7.68 3.60 17.26
C ILE A 25 -8.29 3.48 18.65
N SER A 26 -9.57 3.11 18.76
CA SER A 26 -10.23 2.92 20.06
C SER A 26 -9.68 1.72 20.83
N SER A 27 -9.17 0.68 20.15
CA SER A 27 -8.43 -0.41 20.80
C SER A 27 -7.07 0.02 21.38
N LEU A 28 -6.51 1.16 20.93
CA LEU A 28 -5.28 1.75 21.47
C LEU A 28 -5.52 2.65 22.69
N LEU A 29 -6.79 2.88 23.07
CA LEU A 29 -7.15 3.60 24.27
C LEU A 29 -7.11 2.67 25.50
N PRO A 30 -6.66 3.17 26.67
CA PRO A 30 -6.69 2.38 27.89
C PRO A 30 -8.12 1.96 28.23
N GLY A 31 -8.38 0.65 28.34
CA GLY A 31 -9.72 0.12 28.64
C GLY A 31 -10.21 0.31 30.08
N ARG A 32 -9.44 0.97 30.95
CA ARG A 32 -9.81 1.23 32.36
C ARG A 32 -10.04 2.72 32.59
N LYS A 33 -11.14 3.07 33.27
CA LYS A 33 -11.43 4.45 33.67
C LYS A 33 -10.31 4.96 34.59
N PRO A 34 -9.68 6.13 34.28
CA PRO A 34 -8.63 6.66 35.13
C PRO A 34 -9.18 7.03 36.51
N PRO A 35 -8.49 6.71 37.61
CA PRO A 35 -8.93 7.04 38.96
C PRO A 35 -8.85 8.55 39.23
N LEU A 36 -9.68 9.04 40.14
CA LEU A 36 -9.52 10.36 40.73
C LEU A 36 -8.23 10.35 41.57
N ARG A 37 -7.35 11.34 41.40
CA ARG A 37 -6.14 11.48 42.20
C ARG A 37 -6.11 12.81 42.93
N THR A 38 -5.85 12.76 44.22
CA THR A 38 -5.61 13.91 45.11
C THR A 38 -4.12 14.14 45.39
N GLU A 39 -3.27 13.15 45.08
CA GLU A 39 -1.82 13.23 45.24
C GLU A 39 -1.11 13.48 43.90
N PRO A 40 0.04 14.20 43.90
CA PRO A 40 0.83 14.43 42.70
C PRO A 40 1.39 13.12 42.12
N TYR A 41 1.53 13.07 40.79
CA TYR A 41 2.35 12.04 40.15
C TYR A 41 3.83 12.29 40.43
N SER A 42 4.59 11.22 40.62
CA SER A 42 6.04 11.30 40.73
C SER A 42 6.66 11.76 39.42
N GLU A 43 7.83 12.40 39.49
CA GLU A 43 8.54 12.84 38.28
C GLU A 43 8.87 11.66 37.34
N SER A 44 9.10 10.47 37.89
CA SER A 44 9.33 9.25 37.11
C SER A 44 8.11 8.82 36.28
N GLU A 45 6.91 9.00 36.82
CA GLU A 45 5.65 8.71 36.12
C GLU A 45 5.40 9.77 35.03
N LEU A 46 5.61 11.06 35.33
CA LEU A 46 5.47 12.14 34.35
C LEU A 46 6.48 12.02 33.21
N ALA A 47 7.71 11.58 33.51
CA ALA A 47 8.80 11.38 32.57
C ALA A 47 8.78 10.02 31.85
N ALA A 48 7.71 9.22 31.98
CA ALA A 48 7.66 7.86 31.43
C ALA A 48 7.96 7.77 29.91
N HIS A 49 7.61 8.82 29.16
CA HIS A 49 7.88 8.92 27.72
C HIS A 49 9.25 9.53 27.39
N ASP A 50 9.95 10.19 28.34
CA ASP A 50 11.18 10.95 28.08
C ASP A 50 12.28 10.09 27.45
N ARG A 51 12.36 8.81 27.85
CA ARG A 51 13.31 7.83 27.27
C ARG A 51 13.11 7.56 25.78
N ARG A 52 11.93 7.86 25.23
CA ARG A 52 11.57 7.63 23.82
C ARG A 52 11.65 8.89 22.98
N LEU A 53 11.97 10.05 23.56
CA LEU A 53 12.11 11.33 22.85
C LEU A 53 13.24 11.32 21.81
N ALA A 54 14.26 10.49 22.02
CA ALA A 54 15.42 10.39 21.14
C ALA A 54 15.04 10.14 19.67
N LYS A 55 14.00 9.34 19.41
CA LYS A 55 13.57 9.04 18.03
C LYS A 55 13.06 10.29 17.30
N TYR A 56 12.38 11.21 18.00
CA TYR A 56 11.86 12.45 17.42
C TYR A 56 13.01 13.38 17.04
N PHE A 57 13.96 13.59 17.96
CA PHE A 57 15.07 14.52 17.72
C PHE A 57 16.09 13.99 16.70
N VAL A 58 16.33 12.67 16.70
CA VAL A 58 17.22 12.05 15.70
C VAL A 58 16.56 11.99 14.33
N ALA A 59 15.28 11.61 14.23
CA ALA A 59 14.56 11.62 12.96
C ALA A 59 14.43 13.06 12.41
N GLY A 60 14.14 14.03 13.29
CA GLY A 60 14.14 15.45 12.93
C GLY A 60 15.47 15.90 12.34
N GLY A 61 16.59 15.56 13.00
CA GLY A 61 17.92 15.83 12.46
C GLY A 61 18.17 15.16 11.11
N PHE A 62 17.73 13.91 10.93
CA PHE A 62 17.87 13.20 9.65
C PHE A 62 17.10 13.90 8.52
N PHE A 63 15.84 14.26 8.73
CA PHE A 63 15.03 14.92 7.70
C PHE A 63 15.49 16.35 7.39
N LEU A 64 16.04 17.07 8.38
CA LEU A 64 16.68 18.37 8.14
C LEU A 64 17.95 18.25 7.28
N VAL A 65 18.77 17.23 7.52
CA VAL A 65 19.95 16.93 6.67
C VAL A 65 19.50 16.52 5.28
N LEU A 66 18.49 15.65 5.16
CA LEU A 66 17.95 15.22 3.86
C LEU A 66 17.40 16.41 3.06
N GLY A 67 16.64 17.30 3.72
CA GLY A 67 16.07 18.49 3.08
C GLY A 67 17.11 19.54 2.71
N SER A 68 18.13 19.75 3.52
CA SER A 68 19.23 20.66 3.16
C SER A 68 20.14 20.09 2.07
N LEU A 69 20.33 18.77 2.02
CA LEU A 69 20.98 18.12 0.88
C LEU A 69 20.15 18.30 -0.39
N HIS A 70 18.82 18.11 -0.31
CA HIS A 70 17.93 18.42 -1.42
C HIS A 70 18.10 19.89 -1.84
N MET A 71 18.12 20.82 -0.88
CA MET A 71 18.30 22.24 -1.15
C MET A 71 19.63 22.55 -1.87
N VAL A 72 20.72 21.84 -1.57
CA VAL A 72 21.96 21.93 -2.34
C VAL A 72 21.75 21.43 -3.77
N VAL A 73 21.23 20.21 -3.92
CA VAL A 73 21.08 19.53 -5.21
C VAL A 73 20.18 20.32 -6.16
N LYS A 74 19.05 20.87 -5.68
CA LYS A 74 18.10 21.60 -6.53
C LYS A 74 18.65 22.92 -7.08
N ASN A 75 19.69 23.48 -6.47
CA ASN A 75 20.32 24.74 -6.87
C ASN A 75 21.60 24.52 -7.69
N VAL A 76 21.95 23.28 -8.05
CA VAL A 76 23.06 23.01 -8.97
C VAL A 76 22.65 23.44 -10.38
N PRO A 77 23.49 24.13 -11.18
CA PRO A 77 23.04 24.85 -12.39
C PRO A 77 22.20 24.00 -13.34
N TRP A 78 22.70 22.84 -13.75
CA TRP A 78 22.00 21.96 -14.69
C TRP A 78 20.71 21.35 -14.11
N ILE A 79 20.61 21.22 -12.79
CA ILE A 79 19.41 20.74 -12.10
C ILE A 79 18.40 21.88 -12.00
N ALA A 80 18.84 23.08 -11.61
CA ALA A 80 17.99 24.26 -11.51
C ALA A 80 17.37 24.59 -12.88
N GLU A 81 18.16 24.60 -13.95
CA GLU A 81 17.67 24.78 -15.32
C GLU A 81 16.70 23.67 -15.75
N SER A 82 17.01 22.41 -15.41
CA SER A 82 16.11 21.29 -15.74
C SER A 82 14.78 21.39 -15.00
N LEU A 83 14.80 21.75 -13.71
CA LEU A 83 13.58 21.96 -12.94
C LEU A 83 12.78 23.16 -13.46
N ALA A 84 13.45 24.23 -13.92
CA ALA A 84 12.79 25.35 -14.57
C ALA A 84 12.09 24.94 -15.88
N ARG A 85 12.73 24.10 -16.71
CA ARG A 85 12.11 23.56 -17.95
C ARG A 85 10.88 22.71 -17.69
N MET A 86 10.82 22.03 -16.54
CA MET A 86 9.67 21.21 -16.15
C MET A 86 8.46 22.03 -15.68
N GLY A 87 8.57 23.36 -15.60
CA GLY A 87 7.50 24.25 -15.15
C GLY A 87 6.98 23.88 -13.75
N TYR A 88 5.66 23.82 -13.58
CA TYR A 88 5.04 23.46 -12.29
C TYR A 88 5.44 22.06 -11.79
N ALA A 89 5.73 21.11 -12.68
CA ALA A 89 6.21 19.79 -12.25
C ALA A 89 7.59 19.87 -11.56
N GLY A 90 8.42 20.82 -11.99
CA GLY A 90 9.66 21.18 -11.33
C GLY A 90 9.45 21.74 -9.92
N HIS A 91 8.40 22.54 -9.71
CA HIS A 91 8.03 23.07 -8.38
C HIS A 91 7.71 21.97 -7.35
N LEU A 92 7.09 20.85 -7.78
CA LEU A 92 6.84 19.69 -6.91
C LEU A 92 8.15 19.14 -6.31
N VAL A 93 9.20 19.08 -7.13
CA VAL A 93 10.53 18.62 -6.73
C VAL A 93 11.24 19.72 -5.93
N ARG A 94 11.40 20.90 -6.53
CA ARG A 94 12.22 22.02 -6.03
C ARG A 94 11.75 22.50 -4.65
N ASP A 95 10.46 22.78 -4.50
CA ASP A 95 9.96 23.58 -3.38
C ASP A 95 9.08 22.76 -2.44
N LEU A 96 8.06 22.09 -2.98
CA LEU A 96 7.10 21.34 -2.16
C LEU A 96 7.77 20.19 -1.42
N SER A 97 8.53 19.35 -2.11
CA SER A 97 9.17 18.18 -1.47
C SER A 97 10.23 18.60 -0.44
N SER A 98 11.07 19.58 -0.77
CA SER A 98 12.13 20.11 0.11
C SER A 98 11.55 20.78 1.37
N THR A 99 10.51 21.60 1.18
CA THR A 99 9.87 22.32 2.29
C THR A 99 9.15 21.35 3.23
N HIS A 100 8.40 20.37 2.69
CA HIS A 100 7.72 19.37 3.52
C HIS A 100 8.71 18.53 4.33
N VAL A 101 9.81 18.08 3.74
CA VAL A 101 10.77 17.25 4.47
C VAL A 101 11.46 18.03 5.60
N MET A 102 11.75 19.33 5.43
CA MET A 102 12.36 20.13 6.50
C MET A 102 11.35 20.59 7.55
N ILE A 103 10.19 21.09 7.14
CA ILE A 103 9.19 21.64 8.06
C ILE A 103 8.44 20.53 8.82
N VAL A 104 7.94 19.52 8.11
CA VAL A 104 7.24 18.41 8.77
C VAL A 104 8.24 17.45 9.41
N GLY A 105 9.26 17.06 8.66
CA GLY A 105 10.26 16.10 9.13
C GLY A 105 11.14 16.65 10.23
N GLY A 106 11.58 17.91 10.12
CA GLY A 106 12.26 18.61 11.21
C GLY A 106 11.27 19.22 12.19
N GLY A 107 10.62 20.30 11.79
CA GLY A 107 9.85 21.19 12.67
C GLY A 107 8.79 20.46 13.49
N THR A 108 7.87 19.76 12.82
CA THR A 108 6.78 19.05 13.50
C THR A 108 7.31 17.94 14.41
N LEU A 109 8.27 17.11 13.97
CA LEU A 109 8.80 16.04 14.83
C LEU A 109 9.52 16.58 16.06
N LEU A 110 10.30 17.67 15.94
CA LEU A 110 10.94 18.32 17.08
C LEU A 110 9.90 18.90 18.04
N ALA A 111 8.90 19.62 17.52
CA ALA A 111 7.83 20.21 18.32
C ALA A 111 6.98 19.13 19.03
N THR A 112 6.64 18.03 18.36
CA THR A 112 5.95 16.89 18.97
C THR A 112 6.77 16.26 20.09
N GLY A 113 8.08 16.05 19.88
CA GLY A 113 8.97 15.53 20.91
C GLY A 113 9.02 16.45 22.14
N LEU A 114 9.13 17.76 21.93
CA LEU A 114 9.07 18.74 23.02
C LEU A 114 7.70 18.73 23.72
N CYS A 115 6.60 18.66 22.96
CA CYS A 115 5.24 18.56 23.50
C CYS A 115 5.11 17.37 24.46
N TRP A 116 5.61 16.18 24.08
CA TRP A 116 5.58 14.99 24.95
C TRP A 116 6.36 15.14 26.24
N ARG A 117 7.39 15.99 26.26
CA ARG A 117 8.13 16.30 27.47
C ARG A 117 7.38 17.28 28.37
N VAL A 118 6.85 18.36 27.80
CA VAL A 118 6.28 19.46 28.58
C VAL A 118 4.84 19.22 29.01
N LEU A 119 4.03 18.56 28.17
CA LEU A 119 2.60 18.40 28.42
C LEU A 119 2.33 17.67 29.75
N PRO A 120 2.96 16.51 30.06
CA PRO A 120 2.73 15.82 31.32
C PRO A 120 2.98 16.70 32.55
N ARG A 121 4.01 17.54 32.49
CA ARG A 121 4.43 18.46 33.57
C ARG A 121 3.49 19.66 33.70
N ILE A 122 2.99 20.19 32.57
CA ILE A 122 1.99 21.27 32.56
C ILE A 122 0.66 20.80 33.17
N VAL A 123 0.21 19.60 32.80
CA VAL A 123 -1.10 19.09 33.22
C VAL A 123 -1.08 18.26 34.51
N GLY A 124 0.11 17.96 35.04
CA GLY A 124 0.33 17.19 36.26
C GLY A 124 -0.04 15.71 36.14
N ARG A 125 0.11 15.10 34.95
CA ARG A 125 -0.16 13.66 34.75
C ARG A 125 0.59 13.06 33.57
N PRO A 126 0.87 11.74 33.56
CA PRO A 126 1.46 11.06 32.40
C PRO A 126 0.53 11.11 31.18
N LEU A 127 1.13 10.89 30.00
CA LEU A 127 0.41 10.76 28.73
C LEU A 127 -0.66 9.66 28.82
N THR A 128 -1.80 9.90 28.18
CA THR A 128 -2.95 8.96 28.24
C THR A 128 -2.65 7.63 27.58
N SER A 129 -2.06 7.64 26.37
CA SER A 129 -1.71 6.41 25.65
C SER A 129 -0.30 6.48 25.08
N GLU A 130 0.54 5.56 25.54
CA GLU A 130 1.88 5.35 24.96
C GLU A 130 1.78 4.85 23.52
N ALA A 131 0.77 4.04 23.20
CA ALA A 131 0.56 3.49 21.87
C ALA A 131 0.23 4.59 20.86
N LEU A 132 -0.66 5.53 21.22
CA LEU A 132 -0.95 6.70 20.37
C LEU A 132 0.29 7.56 20.14
N ALA A 133 1.13 7.77 21.16
CA ALA A 133 2.40 8.47 20.99
C ALA A 133 3.36 7.73 20.03
N GLN A 134 3.40 6.40 20.06
CA GLN A 134 4.18 5.61 19.10
C GLN A 134 3.62 5.72 17.67
N CYS A 135 2.30 5.56 17.50
CA CYS A 135 1.64 5.72 16.21
C CYS A 135 1.85 7.12 15.63
N ALA A 136 1.73 8.17 16.45
CA ALA A 136 1.96 9.54 16.06
C ALA A 136 3.35 9.73 15.42
N PHE A 137 4.40 9.14 16.01
CA PHE A 137 5.74 9.19 15.41
C PHE A 137 5.83 8.40 14.10
N TRP A 138 5.46 7.11 14.12
CA TRP A 138 5.73 6.22 12.99
C TRP A 138 4.90 6.57 11.77
N PHE A 139 3.62 6.88 11.96
CA PHE A 139 2.76 7.29 10.86
C PHE A 139 3.20 8.63 10.27
N THR A 140 3.60 9.60 11.09
CA THR A 140 4.17 10.85 10.57
C THR A 140 5.46 10.61 9.78
N ALA A 141 6.42 9.88 10.34
CA ALA A 141 7.73 9.68 9.71
C ALA A 141 7.65 8.83 8.43
N ILE A 142 6.88 7.74 8.44
CA ILE A 142 6.70 6.87 7.27
C ILE A 142 5.86 7.57 6.21
N GLY A 143 4.75 8.20 6.61
CA GLY A 143 3.90 8.97 5.71
C GLY A 143 4.68 10.08 5.01
N LEU A 144 5.49 10.83 5.75
CA LEU A 144 6.37 11.85 5.20
C LEU A 144 7.38 11.28 4.21
N ALA A 145 8.03 10.16 4.53
CA ALA A 145 9.01 9.55 3.63
C ALA A 145 8.37 9.10 2.31
N VAL A 146 7.20 8.47 2.37
CA VAL A 146 6.42 8.07 1.17
C VAL A 146 5.99 9.30 0.39
N PHE A 147 5.48 10.32 1.07
CA PHE A 147 5.04 11.56 0.45
C PHE A 147 6.18 12.29 -0.27
N TYR A 148 7.34 12.41 0.39
CA TYR A 148 8.55 13.02 -0.17
C TYR A 148 9.03 12.31 -1.44
N VAL A 149 9.16 10.97 -1.39
CA VAL A 149 9.56 10.18 -2.58
C VAL A 149 8.52 10.29 -3.69
N SER A 150 7.23 10.32 -3.33
CA SER A 150 6.13 10.48 -4.28
C SER A 150 6.20 11.83 -5.01
N LEU A 151 6.40 12.94 -4.30
CA LEU A 151 6.50 14.26 -4.90
C LEU A 151 7.68 14.36 -5.88
N ILE A 152 8.83 13.82 -5.50
CA ILE A 152 10.01 13.80 -6.39
C ILE A 152 9.75 12.93 -7.63
N GLY A 153 9.27 11.71 -7.42
CA GLY A 153 9.00 10.77 -8.51
C GLY A 153 7.96 11.31 -9.49
N ASN A 154 6.88 11.88 -8.97
CA ASN A 154 5.82 12.47 -9.78
C ASN A 154 6.29 13.74 -10.50
N GLY A 155 7.04 14.62 -9.83
CA GLY A 155 7.57 15.83 -10.44
C GLY A 155 8.51 15.53 -11.61
N ILE A 156 9.41 14.54 -11.46
CA ILE A 156 10.30 14.10 -12.54
C ILE A 156 9.50 13.42 -13.67
N ALA A 157 8.54 12.56 -13.35
CA ALA A 157 7.77 11.83 -14.34
C ALA A 157 6.89 12.76 -15.19
N ILE A 158 6.16 13.67 -14.55
CA ILE A 158 5.33 14.68 -15.22
C ILE A 158 6.23 15.68 -15.97
N GLY A 159 7.33 16.12 -15.34
CA GLY A 159 8.27 17.06 -15.93
C GLY A 159 8.84 16.59 -17.26
N ARG A 160 9.17 15.28 -17.37
CA ARG A 160 9.60 14.70 -18.65
C ARG A 160 8.53 14.80 -19.74
N LEU A 161 7.26 14.61 -19.42
CA LEU A 161 6.18 14.75 -20.40
C LEU A 161 6.02 16.23 -20.82
N VAL A 162 6.10 17.14 -19.86
CA VAL A 162 6.04 18.59 -20.11
C VAL A 162 7.18 19.05 -21.03
N GLU A 163 8.40 18.55 -20.81
CA GLU A 163 9.55 18.82 -21.70
C GLU A 163 9.32 18.32 -23.13
N HIS A 164 8.45 17.33 -23.35
CA HIS A 164 8.04 16.86 -24.68
C HIS A 164 6.82 17.60 -25.25
N GLY A 165 6.50 18.79 -24.71
CA GLY A 165 5.43 19.66 -25.19
C GLY A 165 4.04 19.32 -24.65
N TRP A 166 3.93 18.45 -23.65
CA TRP A 166 2.63 18.18 -23.02
C TRP A 166 2.25 19.33 -22.07
N ASP A 167 0.98 19.71 -22.10
CA ASP A 167 0.42 20.53 -21.03
C ASP A 167 0.50 19.80 -19.68
N TYR A 168 0.81 20.53 -18.60
CA TYR A 168 0.99 19.95 -17.27
C TYR A 168 -0.24 19.17 -16.79
N GLN A 169 -1.46 19.67 -17.04
CA GLN A 169 -2.68 18.98 -16.63
C GLN A 169 -2.92 17.73 -17.46
N VAL A 170 -2.63 17.78 -18.76
CA VAL A 170 -2.72 16.60 -19.63
C VAL A 170 -1.72 15.53 -19.16
N ALA A 171 -0.48 15.92 -18.86
CA ALA A 171 0.54 15.02 -18.33
C ALA A 171 0.16 14.43 -16.95
N LYS A 172 -0.38 15.26 -16.05
CA LYS A 172 -0.87 14.81 -14.73
C LYS A 172 -2.07 13.86 -14.85
N ASN A 173 -2.99 14.14 -15.75
CA ASN A 173 -4.15 13.28 -16.02
C ASN A 173 -3.72 11.95 -16.66
N HIS A 174 -2.73 11.99 -17.55
CA HIS A 174 -2.11 10.80 -18.13
C HIS A 174 -1.47 9.90 -17.08
N MET A 175 -0.81 10.48 -16.07
CA MET A 175 -0.28 9.72 -14.92
C MET A 175 -1.39 8.99 -14.13
N GLY A 176 -2.62 9.50 -14.12
CA GLY A 176 -3.77 8.82 -13.53
C GLY A 176 -3.54 8.38 -12.08
N LYS A 177 -3.64 7.07 -11.82
CA LYS A 177 -3.46 6.49 -10.47
C LYS A 177 -2.02 6.53 -9.96
N TRP A 178 -1.02 6.59 -10.84
CA TRP A 178 0.39 6.65 -10.46
C TRP A 178 0.76 7.93 -9.73
N TYR A 179 0.13 9.04 -10.10
CA TYR A 179 0.24 10.28 -9.36
C TYR A 179 -0.56 10.22 -8.05
N LYS A 180 -1.83 9.79 -8.12
CA LYS A 180 -2.80 9.92 -7.03
C LYS A 180 -2.53 9.00 -5.85
N VAL A 181 -2.25 7.71 -6.10
CA VAL A 181 -2.20 6.70 -5.04
C VAL A 181 -1.00 6.88 -4.11
N PRO A 182 0.26 7.00 -4.58
CA PRO A 182 1.40 7.10 -3.69
C PRO A 182 1.39 8.41 -2.87
N THR A 183 1.02 9.53 -3.51
CA THR A 183 0.89 10.83 -2.85
C THR A 183 -0.22 10.80 -1.80
N GLY A 184 -1.39 10.27 -2.16
CA GLY A 184 -2.53 10.13 -1.24
C GLY A 184 -2.26 9.20 -0.06
N VAL A 185 -1.55 8.09 -0.28
CA VAL A 185 -1.13 7.17 0.79
C VAL A 185 -0.13 7.84 1.72
N GLY A 186 0.90 8.51 1.18
CA GLY A 186 1.88 9.24 1.99
C GLY A 186 1.23 10.29 2.87
N ALA A 187 0.37 11.13 2.26
CA ALA A 187 -0.39 12.17 2.97
C ALA A 187 -1.37 11.60 4.01
N GLY A 188 -2.12 10.55 3.66
CA GLY A 188 -3.09 9.92 4.55
C GLY A 188 -2.44 9.25 5.76
N VAL A 189 -1.34 8.51 5.56
CA VAL A 189 -0.58 7.91 6.67
C VAL A 189 0.02 9.00 7.55
N MET A 190 0.59 10.07 6.98
CA MET A 190 1.08 11.21 7.74
C MET A 190 -0.04 11.86 8.58
N GLY A 191 -1.22 12.06 7.98
CA GLY A 191 -2.41 12.59 8.65
C GLY A 191 -2.87 11.75 9.84
N LEU A 192 -2.89 10.42 9.72
CA LEU A 192 -3.17 9.52 10.85
C LEU A 192 -2.17 9.72 12.00
N GLY A 193 -0.92 10.07 11.69
CA GLY A 193 0.08 10.44 12.69
C GLY A 193 -0.31 11.67 13.50
N TYR A 194 -0.76 12.74 12.83
CA TYR A 194 -1.22 13.96 13.49
C TYR A 194 -2.50 13.74 14.29
N TRP A 195 -3.40 12.90 13.81
CA TRP A 195 -4.62 12.56 14.54
C TRP A 195 -4.31 11.80 15.83
N CYS A 196 -3.37 10.84 15.78
CA CYS A 196 -2.88 10.16 16.98
C CYS A 196 -2.22 11.14 17.97
N PHE A 197 -1.45 12.11 17.46
CA PHE A 197 -0.83 13.18 18.25
C PHE A 197 -1.91 14.01 18.96
N ALA A 198 -2.85 14.58 18.22
CA ALA A 198 -3.89 15.45 18.76
C ALA A 198 -4.83 14.73 19.71
N ALA A 199 -5.27 13.51 19.36
CA ALA A 199 -6.11 12.70 20.25
C ALA A 199 -5.42 12.48 21.59
N ASN A 200 -4.13 12.12 21.60
CA ASN A 200 -3.40 11.88 22.84
C ASN A 200 -3.17 13.17 23.64
N VAL A 201 -2.90 14.31 22.98
CA VAL A 201 -2.81 15.63 23.64
C VAL A 201 -4.15 15.99 24.31
N CYS A 202 -5.24 15.97 23.55
CA CYS A 202 -6.57 16.35 24.02
C CYS A 202 -7.06 15.43 25.14
N LEU A 203 -6.88 14.12 25.02
CA LEU A 203 -7.24 13.16 26.08
C LEU A 203 -6.37 13.36 27.33
N THR A 204 -5.07 13.64 27.16
CA THR A 204 -4.17 13.90 28.29
C THR A 204 -4.62 15.12 29.08
N ILE A 205 -4.94 16.21 28.39
CA ILE A 205 -5.49 17.43 29.00
C ILE A 205 -6.84 17.15 29.64
N PHE A 206 -7.76 16.50 28.92
CA PHE A 206 -9.11 16.23 29.39
C PHE A 206 -9.13 15.42 30.68
N GLN A 207 -8.45 14.27 30.74
CA GLN A 207 -8.47 13.47 31.97
C GLN A 207 -7.58 14.06 33.08
N SER A 208 -6.78 15.11 32.80
CA SER A 208 -6.10 15.84 33.87
C SER A 208 -7.08 16.52 34.84
N ARG A 209 -8.36 16.73 34.45
CA ARG A 209 -9.43 17.21 35.35
C ARG A 209 -9.66 16.29 36.56
N LEU A 210 -9.24 15.02 36.45
CA LEU A 210 -9.31 14.01 37.51
C LEU A 210 -8.14 14.08 38.49
N VAL A 211 -7.14 14.93 38.22
CA VAL A 211 -5.99 15.18 39.10
C VAL A 211 -6.23 16.49 39.83
N LYS A 212 -6.59 16.40 41.12
CA LYS A 212 -6.94 17.50 42.01
C LYS A 212 -5.72 18.01 42.78
N VAL A 213 -4.67 18.36 42.03
CA VAL A 213 -3.41 18.90 42.56
C VAL A 213 -3.15 20.25 41.90
N SER A 214 -2.43 21.13 42.59
CA SER A 214 -2.00 22.41 42.03
C SER A 214 -1.17 22.23 40.75
N LYS A 215 -1.46 23.02 39.71
CA LYS A 215 -0.79 22.98 38.41
C LYS A 215 -0.30 24.38 38.04
N PRO A 216 0.89 24.81 38.50
CA PRO A 216 1.36 26.18 38.35
C PRO A 216 1.41 26.66 36.89
N GLN A 217 1.80 25.77 35.97
CA GLN A 217 1.91 26.06 34.54
C GLN A 217 0.64 25.80 33.73
N TRP A 218 -0.50 25.51 34.38
CA TRP A 218 -1.74 25.10 33.70
C TRP A 218 -2.15 26.03 32.57
N HIS A 219 -1.98 27.35 32.71
CA HIS A 219 -2.34 28.31 31.67
C HIS A 219 -1.69 28.05 30.29
N LEU A 220 -0.58 27.31 30.22
CA LEU A 220 0.13 26.97 28.98
C LEU A 220 -0.46 25.80 28.19
N TRP A 221 -1.35 24.97 28.75
CA TRP A 221 -1.89 23.79 28.03
C TRP A 221 -2.58 24.19 26.72
N LYS A 222 -3.18 25.40 26.70
CA LYS A 222 -3.96 25.91 25.57
C LYS A 222 -3.11 26.04 24.31
N PHE A 223 -1.86 26.47 24.43
CA PHE A 223 -0.91 26.51 23.32
C PHE A 223 -0.73 25.11 22.71
N LEU A 224 -0.53 24.10 23.55
CA LEU A 224 -0.30 22.73 23.08
C LEU A 224 -1.55 22.09 22.48
N ALA A 225 -2.72 22.33 23.08
CA ALA A 225 -4.01 21.88 22.55
C ALA A 225 -4.33 22.52 21.20
N THR A 226 -4.25 23.85 21.13
CA THR A 226 -4.49 24.61 19.88
C THR A 226 -3.53 24.16 18.80
N GLY A 227 -2.23 24.03 19.11
CA GLY A 227 -1.24 23.58 18.14
C GLY A 227 -1.53 22.18 17.60
N ALA A 228 -1.92 21.25 18.48
CA ALA A 228 -2.25 19.88 18.06
C ALA A 228 -3.56 19.80 17.25
N VAL A 229 -4.59 20.56 17.64
CA VAL A 229 -5.86 20.64 16.90
C VAL A 229 -5.65 21.29 15.54
N ALA A 230 -4.89 22.38 15.46
CA ALA A 230 -4.64 23.08 14.20
C ALA A 230 -3.87 22.23 13.19
N LEU A 231 -2.86 21.45 13.61
CA LEU A 231 -2.21 20.47 12.73
C LEU A 231 -3.19 19.41 12.22
N THR A 232 -4.17 19.02 13.04
CA THR A 232 -5.23 18.08 12.62
C THR A 232 -6.17 18.72 11.60
N VAL A 233 -6.65 19.94 11.86
CA VAL A 233 -7.49 20.71 10.93
C VAL A 233 -6.75 20.90 9.60
N GLY A 234 -5.49 21.28 9.66
CA GLY A 234 -4.62 21.38 8.49
C GLY A 234 -4.55 20.08 7.70
N THR A 235 -4.35 18.93 8.34
CA THR A 235 -4.37 17.64 7.62
C THR A 235 -5.72 17.29 7.01
N VAL A 236 -6.83 17.59 7.70
CA VAL A 236 -8.17 17.37 7.17
C VAL A 236 -8.37 18.21 5.90
N GLN A 237 -8.03 19.49 5.96
CA GLN A 237 -8.05 20.37 4.79
C GLN A 237 -7.14 19.83 3.68
N GLY A 238 -5.92 19.41 4.01
CA GLY A 238 -4.97 18.82 3.06
C GLY A 238 -5.52 17.57 2.35
N VAL A 239 -6.24 16.71 3.06
CA VAL A 239 -6.90 15.53 2.45
C VAL A 239 -8.09 15.93 1.58
N ILE A 240 -8.86 16.94 2.01
CA ILE A 240 -10.02 17.45 1.26
C ILE A 240 -9.56 18.09 -0.04
N GLN A 241 -8.57 18.97 -0.02
CA GLN A 241 -8.13 19.74 -1.20
C GLN A 241 -7.50 18.84 -2.28
N VAL A 242 -6.86 17.73 -1.92
CA VAL A 242 -6.27 16.78 -2.89
C VAL A 242 -7.29 15.79 -3.48
N GLN A 243 -8.54 15.78 -3.02
CA GLN A 243 -9.58 14.94 -3.64
C GLN A 243 -9.81 15.37 -5.10
N PRO A 244 -10.03 14.45 -6.06
CA PRO A 244 -10.06 14.78 -7.49
C PRO A 244 -10.98 15.94 -7.86
N ALA A 245 -12.22 15.96 -7.34
CA ALA A 245 -13.19 17.03 -7.62
C ALA A 245 -12.77 18.38 -7.01
N ASN A 246 -12.20 18.37 -5.81
CA ASN A 246 -11.78 19.59 -5.13
C ASN A 246 -10.50 20.16 -5.75
N ALA A 247 -9.54 19.30 -6.09
CA ALA A 247 -8.31 19.71 -6.76
C ALA A 247 -8.59 20.30 -8.15
N ASP A 248 -9.55 19.73 -8.90
CA ASP A 248 -9.99 20.26 -10.18
C ASP A 248 -10.73 21.60 -10.02
N TRP A 249 -11.59 21.72 -9.01
CA TRP A 249 -12.25 22.99 -8.69
C TRP A 249 -11.26 24.08 -8.29
N LEU A 250 -10.30 23.78 -7.40
CA LEU A 250 -9.26 24.72 -6.96
C LEU A 250 -8.39 25.19 -8.14
N TYR A 251 -8.01 24.26 -9.02
CA TYR A 251 -7.29 24.62 -10.24
C TYR A 251 -8.08 25.56 -11.15
N LYS A 252 -9.38 25.28 -11.35
CA LYS A 252 -10.28 26.13 -12.14
C LYS A 252 -10.54 27.48 -11.50
N ALA A 253 -10.43 27.59 -10.17
CA ALA A 253 -10.53 28.84 -9.44
C ALA A 253 -9.30 29.75 -9.61
N LYS A 254 -8.21 29.27 -10.23
CA LYS A 254 -6.97 30.03 -10.49
C LYS A 254 -6.45 30.71 -9.20
N HIS A 255 -6.07 31.99 -9.24
CA HIS A 255 -5.52 32.74 -8.12
C HIS A 255 -6.46 32.72 -6.89
N ALA A 256 -7.78 32.73 -7.09
CA ALA A 256 -8.73 32.60 -5.98
C ALA A 256 -8.60 31.23 -5.26
N GLY A 257 -8.23 30.17 -5.97
CA GLY A 257 -7.96 28.86 -5.39
C GLY A 257 -6.74 28.85 -4.45
N GLU A 258 -5.77 29.73 -4.66
CA GLU A 258 -4.51 29.78 -3.92
C GLU A 258 -4.71 30.22 -2.47
N TRP A 259 -5.73 31.04 -2.20
CA TRP A 259 -6.17 31.38 -0.85
C TRP A 259 -6.51 30.13 -0.02
N ILE A 260 -7.02 29.07 -0.66
CA ILE A 260 -7.29 27.79 0.00
C ILE A 260 -6.04 26.92 0.00
N ASP A 261 -5.47 26.63 -1.17
CA ASP A 261 -4.28 25.79 -1.34
C ASP A 261 -3.23 26.52 -2.20
N PRO A 262 -2.12 27.00 -1.63
CA PRO A 262 -1.54 26.57 -0.36
C PRO A 262 -1.76 27.48 0.86
N ILE A 263 -2.31 28.70 0.70
CA ILE A 263 -2.17 29.77 1.72
C ILE A 263 -2.82 29.41 3.06
N SER A 264 -4.14 29.17 3.09
CA SER A 264 -4.83 28.86 4.36
C SER A 264 -4.35 27.53 4.97
N HIS A 265 -4.03 26.54 4.13
CA HIS A 265 -3.50 25.25 4.57
C HIS A 265 -2.14 25.38 5.26
N ALA A 266 -1.22 26.14 4.67
CA ALA A 266 0.07 26.42 5.27
C ALA A 266 -0.11 27.25 6.56
N HIS A 267 -1.00 28.24 6.55
CA HIS A 267 -1.24 29.11 7.70
C HIS A 267 -1.69 28.34 8.95
N ILE A 268 -2.74 27.52 8.84
CA ILE A 268 -3.28 26.76 9.98
C ILE A 268 -2.24 25.77 10.54
N ASN A 269 -1.42 25.16 9.70
CA ASN A 269 -0.39 24.22 10.12
C ASN A 269 0.82 24.90 10.77
N LEU A 270 1.33 25.99 10.18
CA LEU A 270 2.60 26.60 10.59
C LEU A 270 2.42 27.65 11.68
N VAL A 271 1.43 28.52 11.51
CA VAL A 271 1.16 29.62 12.45
C VAL A 271 0.34 29.09 13.63
N THR A 272 -0.87 28.59 13.38
CA THR A 272 -1.72 28.12 14.47
C THR A 272 -1.21 26.81 15.07
N GLY A 273 -0.68 25.90 14.25
CA GLY A 273 -0.16 24.60 14.66
C GLY A 273 1.23 24.70 15.31
N LEU A 274 2.26 24.81 14.47
CA LEU A 274 3.64 24.67 14.88
C LEU A 274 4.10 25.81 15.82
N THR A 275 3.80 27.07 15.51
CA THR A 275 4.22 28.22 16.34
C THR A 275 3.61 28.14 17.76
N MET A 276 2.34 27.74 17.89
CA MET A 276 1.72 27.53 19.21
C MET A 276 2.43 26.43 20.01
N LEU A 277 2.78 25.29 19.36
CA LEU A 277 3.53 24.21 20.02
C LEU A 277 4.89 24.71 20.52
N VAL A 278 5.62 25.45 19.69
CA VAL A 278 6.94 25.98 20.04
C VAL A 278 6.85 27.00 21.17
N ALA A 279 5.91 27.95 21.10
CA ALA A 279 5.71 28.95 22.14
C ALA A 279 5.34 28.30 23.48
N GLY A 280 4.39 27.37 23.49
CA GLY A 280 3.98 26.64 24.69
C GLY A 280 5.11 25.82 25.31
N ALA A 281 5.89 25.12 24.48
CA ALA A 281 7.04 24.35 24.94
C ALA A 281 8.17 25.24 25.49
N LEU A 282 8.51 26.33 24.79
CA LEU A 282 9.51 27.29 25.23
C LEU A 282 9.09 27.91 26.57
N PHE A 283 7.88 28.45 26.69
CA PHE A 283 7.41 29.12 27.91
C PHE A 283 7.38 28.20 29.14
N SER A 284 7.08 26.92 28.94
CA SER A 284 7.11 25.91 30.00
C SER A 284 8.54 25.55 30.44
N LEU A 285 9.48 25.46 29.48
CA LEU A 285 10.85 25.05 29.75
C LEU A 285 11.75 26.17 30.28
N LEU A 286 11.46 27.44 30.00
CA LEU A 286 12.30 28.58 30.37
C LEU A 286 12.86 28.56 31.81
N PRO A 287 12.05 28.29 32.87
CA PRO A 287 12.56 28.27 34.24
C PRO A 287 13.66 27.23 34.45
N ALA A 288 13.48 26.05 33.87
CA ALA A 288 14.46 24.96 33.95
C ALA A 288 15.72 25.26 33.10
N LEU A 289 15.63 26.19 32.15
CA LEU A 289 16.71 26.55 31.23
C LEU A 289 17.37 27.90 31.57
N GLY A 290 17.08 28.46 32.76
CA GLY A 290 17.68 29.69 33.26
C GLY A 290 17.05 30.99 32.74
N GLY A 291 15.95 30.92 32.00
CA GLY A 291 15.16 32.08 31.57
C GLY A 291 13.98 32.37 32.49
N ALA A 292 13.34 33.53 32.29
CA ALA A 292 12.15 33.92 33.05
C ALA A 292 10.88 33.52 32.30
N SER A 293 10.01 32.72 32.92
CA SER A 293 8.68 32.47 32.36
C SER A 293 7.88 33.77 32.26
N PRO A 294 7.12 33.97 31.17
CA PRO A 294 6.20 35.09 31.09
C PRO A 294 5.14 34.99 32.19
N SER A 295 4.65 36.14 32.67
CA SER A 295 3.55 36.16 33.62
C SER A 295 2.29 35.53 33.01
N ARG A 296 1.42 34.94 33.83
CA ARG A 296 0.17 34.31 33.35
C ARG A 296 -0.68 35.26 32.50
N ARG A 297 -0.74 36.55 32.87
CA ARG A 297 -1.46 37.59 32.11
C ARG A 297 -0.85 37.78 30.73
N LEU A 298 0.48 37.93 30.66
CA LEU A 298 1.20 38.15 29.40
C LEU A 298 1.14 36.91 28.49
N ALA A 299 1.28 35.71 29.05
CA ALA A 299 1.14 34.45 28.31
C ALA A 299 -0.28 34.28 27.73
N ASN A 300 -1.33 34.58 28.50
CA ASN A 300 -2.71 34.53 28.02
C ASN A 300 -3.00 35.60 26.96
N LEU A 301 -2.47 36.82 27.12
CA LEU A 301 -2.60 37.88 26.12
C LEU A 301 -1.94 37.44 24.81
N THR A 302 -0.70 36.94 24.88
CA THR A 302 0.04 36.42 23.72
C THR A 302 -0.74 35.30 23.03
N PHE A 303 -1.27 34.34 23.81
CA PHE A 303 -2.11 33.25 23.29
C PHE A 303 -3.36 33.78 22.58
N GLY A 304 -4.10 34.69 23.23
CA GLY A 304 -5.34 35.23 22.71
C GLY A 304 -5.13 36.03 21.43
N SER A 305 -4.12 36.92 21.42
CA SER A 305 -3.75 37.69 20.23
C SER A 305 -3.33 36.78 19.06
N LEU A 306 -2.49 35.77 19.32
CA LEU A 306 -2.02 34.85 18.28
C LEU A 306 -3.15 33.97 17.74
N LEU A 307 -4.03 33.46 18.61
CA LEU A 307 -5.18 32.67 18.19
C LEU A 307 -6.16 33.53 17.37
N ALA A 308 -6.49 34.73 17.85
CA ALA A 308 -7.43 35.62 17.18
C ALA A 308 -6.91 36.07 15.81
N GLY A 309 -5.68 36.57 15.74
CA GLY A 309 -5.06 36.96 14.46
C GLY A 309 -5.00 35.78 13.50
N SER A 310 -4.66 34.58 13.98
CA SER A 310 -4.50 33.40 13.12
C SER A 310 -5.80 32.84 12.60
N LEU A 311 -6.84 32.79 13.42
CA LEU A 311 -8.17 32.40 12.95
C LEU A 311 -8.79 33.46 12.06
N ALA A 312 -8.53 34.75 12.30
CA ALA A 312 -8.96 35.82 11.40
C ALA A 312 -8.34 35.66 10.01
N PHE A 313 -7.02 35.48 9.93
CA PHE A 313 -6.33 35.30 8.64
C PHE A 313 -6.76 34.02 7.93
N TYR A 314 -6.79 32.90 8.66
CA TYR A 314 -7.26 31.62 8.11
C TYR A 314 -8.70 31.69 7.61
N GLY A 315 -9.59 32.34 8.38
CA GLY A 315 -10.98 32.56 8.01
C GLY A 315 -11.13 33.45 6.78
N SER A 316 -10.39 34.57 6.73
CA SER A 316 -10.36 35.47 5.57
C SER A 316 -9.91 34.72 4.31
N ALA A 317 -8.80 34.00 4.36
CA ALA A 317 -8.30 33.25 3.21
C ALA A 317 -9.30 32.18 2.74
N LEU A 318 -9.90 31.41 3.65
CA LEU A 318 -10.94 30.44 3.27
C LEU A 318 -12.18 31.11 2.66
N TYR A 319 -12.63 32.23 3.24
CA TYR A 319 -13.79 32.96 2.73
C TYR A 319 -13.52 33.48 1.32
N LEU A 320 -12.41 34.20 1.12
CA LEU A 320 -12.06 34.78 -0.18
C LEU A 320 -11.90 33.70 -1.23
N GLY A 321 -11.13 32.64 -0.94
CA GLY A 321 -10.95 31.58 -1.92
C GLY A 321 -12.24 30.82 -2.27
N LEU A 322 -13.16 30.64 -1.31
CA LEU A 322 -14.47 30.04 -1.60
C LEU A 322 -15.44 30.99 -2.29
N HIS A 323 -15.35 32.30 -2.04
CA HIS A 323 -16.23 33.32 -2.60
C HIS A 323 -15.80 33.69 -4.01
N GLU A 324 -14.57 34.16 -4.16
CA GLU A 324 -13.97 34.53 -5.45
C GLU A 324 -13.84 33.32 -6.36
N GLY A 325 -13.47 32.15 -5.83
CA GLY A 325 -13.44 30.92 -6.62
C GLY A 325 -14.80 30.53 -7.20
N ARG A 326 -15.91 30.86 -6.52
CA ARG A 326 -17.27 30.69 -7.07
C ARG A 326 -17.59 31.71 -8.15
N LEU A 327 -17.12 32.95 -8.02
CA LEU A 327 -17.27 33.99 -9.01
C LEU A 327 -16.49 33.65 -10.29
N VAL A 328 -15.25 33.19 -10.15
CA VAL A 328 -14.43 32.68 -11.26
C VAL A 328 -15.13 31.51 -11.97
N HIS A 329 -15.70 30.58 -11.19
CA HIS A 329 -16.46 29.47 -11.76
C HIS A 329 -17.74 29.90 -12.51
N ARG A 330 -18.26 31.11 -12.25
CA ARG A 330 -19.39 31.70 -12.97
C ARG A 330 -18.98 32.48 -14.22
N GLY A 331 -17.69 32.49 -14.56
CA GLY A 331 -17.17 33.06 -15.80
C GLY A 331 -16.39 34.37 -15.63
N LEU A 332 -16.21 34.88 -14.40
CA LEU A 332 -15.35 36.02 -14.13
C LEU A 332 -13.87 35.63 -14.21
N THR A 333 -12.99 36.56 -14.58
CA THR A 333 -11.55 36.36 -14.36
C THR A 333 -11.23 36.50 -12.86
N PRO A 334 -10.09 35.99 -12.38
CA PRO A 334 -9.68 36.17 -10.98
C PRO A 334 -9.64 37.64 -10.55
N GLU A 335 -9.16 38.52 -11.42
CA GLU A 335 -9.03 39.95 -11.17
C GLU A 335 -10.43 40.60 -11.08
N GLN A 336 -11.33 40.23 -11.99
CA GLN A 336 -12.72 40.68 -11.94
C GLN A 336 -13.47 40.13 -10.71
N ALA A 337 -13.15 38.92 -10.26
CA ALA A 337 -13.73 38.33 -9.06
C ALA A 337 -13.25 39.05 -7.79
N GLU A 338 -11.98 39.44 -7.74
CA GLU A 338 -11.40 40.25 -6.68
C GLU A 338 -12.03 41.66 -6.65
N GLU A 339 -12.10 42.35 -7.80
CA GLU A 339 -12.76 43.65 -7.92
C GLU A 339 -14.25 43.59 -7.53
N ALA A 340 -14.93 42.50 -7.86
CA ALA A 340 -16.32 42.24 -7.48
C ALA A 340 -16.50 41.85 -6.00
N THR A 341 -15.42 41.75 -5.22
CA THR A 341 -15.43 41.41 -3.80
C THR A 341 -14.97 42.61 -2.96
N PRO A 342 -15.87 43.57 -2.62
CA PRO A 342 -15.51 44.79 -1.89
C PRO A 342 -14.82 44.55 -0.54
N LEU A 343 -15.04 43.39 0.08
CA LEU A 343 -14.46 43.03 1.37
C LEU A 343 -13.01 42.54 1.27
N HIS A 344 -12.51 42.17 0.09
CA HIS A 344 -11.18 41.60 -0.10
C HIS A 344 -10.06 42.40 0.59
N PRO A 345 -9.84 43.68 0.25
CA PRO A 345 -8.71 44.44 0.81
C PRO A 345 -8.82 44.60 2.33
N TYR A 346 -10.04 44.76 2.86
CA TYR A 346 -10.26 44.92 4.30
C TYR A 346 -10.02 43.62 5.08
N LEU A 347 -10.44 42.47 4.52
CA LEU A 347 -10.26 41.17 5.15
C LEU A 347 -8.78 40.76 5.20
N ILE A 348 -8.03 40.98 4.13
CA ILE A 348 -6.60 40.67 4.07
C ILE A 348 -5.80 41.64 4.94
N MET A 349 -6.02 42.95 4.79
CA MET A 349 -5.27 43.96 5.55
C MET A 349 -5.58 43.90 7.05
N GLY A 350 -6.86 43.80 7.43
CA GLY A 350 -7.27 43.68 8.82
C GLY A 350 -6.72 42.42 9.50
N ALA A 351 -6.86 41.26 8.85
CA ALA A 351 -6.32 40.02 9.39
C ALA A 351 -4.78 39.98 9.39
N GLY A 352 -4.15 40.56 8.37
CA GLY A 352 -2.69 40.69 8.25
C GLY A 352 -2.09 41.58 9.34
N ILE A 353 -2.70 42.74 9.63
CA ILE A 353 -2.27 43.64 10.72
C ILE A 353 -2.45 42.95 12.08
N ALA A 354 -3.60 42.30 12.30
CA ALA A 354 -3.84 41.56 13.55
C ALA A 354 -2.81 40.44 13.75
N MET A 355 -2.48 39.72 12.68
CA MET A 355 -1.45 38.69 12.67
C MET A 355 -0.06 39.26 12.98
N LEU A 356 0.32 40.36 12.31
CA LEU A 356 1.60 41.04 12.53
C LEU A 356 1.74 41.47 13.99
N ALA A 357 0.73 42.16 14.54
CA ALA A 357 0.72 42.61 15.92
C ALA A 357 0.86 41.43 16.90
N ALA A 358 0.16 40.32 16.64
CA ALA A 358 0.24 39.13 17.47
C ALA A 358 1.63 38.46 17.44
N PHE A 359 2.24 38.36 16.26
CA PHE A 359 3.61 37.84 16.13
C PHE A 359 4.62 38.73 16.82
N TRP A 360 4.55 40.04 16.64
CA TRP A 360 5.48 40.97 17.26
C TRP A 360 5.35 40.97 18.79
N LEU A 361 4.14 40.83 19.32
CA LEU A 361 3.94 40.56 20.75
C LEU A 361 4.62 39.26 21.17
N LEU A 362 4.43 38.16 20.44
CA LEU A 362 5.10 36.88 20.73
C LEU A 362 6.62 37.03 20.76
N LEU A 363 7.21 37.69 19.76
CA LEU A 363 8.65 37.91 19.65
C LEU A 363 9.18 38.76 20.82
N ALA A 364 8.48 39.84 21.17
CA ALA A 364 8.84 40.68 22.31
C ALA A 364 8.81 39.89 23.63
N VAL A 365 7.80 39.05 23.82
CA VAL A 365 7.68 38.18 25.00
C VAL A 365 8.80 37.14 25.03
N MET A 366 9.09 36.46 23.92
CA MET A 366 10.18 35.49 23.83
C MET A 366 11.54 36.15 24.15
N ALA A 367 11.85 37.28 23.52
CA ALA A 367 13.09 38.02 23.72
C ALA A 367 13.26 38.49 25.17
N ARG A 368 12.19 39.04 25.77
CA ARG A 368 12.18 39.46 27.18
C ARG A 368 12.41 38.28 28.11
N SER A 369 11.77 37.14 27.83
CA SER A 369 11.88 35.92 28.63
C SER A 369 13.29 35.32 28.66
N VAL A 370 14.08 35.47 27.59
CA VAL A 370 15.46 34.98 27.54
C VAL A 370 16.52 36.04 27.85
N LYS A 371 16.13 37.30 28.10
CA LYS A 371 17.06 38.43 28.32
C LYS A 371 18.15 38.13 29.35
N HIS A 372 17.76 37.51 30.46
CA HIS A 372 18.65 37.13 31.56
C HIS A 372 19.06 35.66 31.55
N ALA A 373 18.70 34.90 30.52
CA ALA A 373 19.05 33.50 30.43
C ALA A 373 20.56 33.31 30.27
N ARG A 374 21.19 32.65 31.26
CA ARG A 374 22.62 32.31 31.23
C ARG A 374 22.80 31.02 30.42
N GLY A 375 23.16 31.14 29.15
CA GLY A 375 23.49 29.97 28.33
C GLY A 375 23.21 30.10 26.83
N PRO A 376 23.47 29.02 26.07
CA PRO A 376 23.37 29.02 24.60
C PRO A 376 21.94 29.17 24.09
N LEU A 377 20.92 28.84 24.89
CA LEU A 377 19.51 29.00 24.53
C LEU A 377 19.18 30.45 24.12
N ARG A 378 19.73 31.43 24.83
CA ARG A 378 19.51 32.85 24.55
C ARG A 378 19.90 33.20 23.11
N ALA A 379 21.05 32.70 22.63
CA ALA A 379 21.52 32.98 21.29
C ALA A 379 20.58 32.38 20.23
N PHE A 380 20.16 31.12 20.38
CA PHE A 380 19.19 30.50 19.47
C PHE A 380 17.84 31.24 19.43
N VAL A 381 17.31 31.61 20.60
CA VAL A 381 16.01 32.29 20.67
C VAL A 381 16.09 33.68 20.05
N LEU A 382 17.09 34.49 20.41
CA LEU A 382 17.23 35.85 19.87
C LEU A 382 17.51 35.84 18.37
N THR A 383 18.40 34.97 17.87
CA THR A 383 18.65 34.84 16.43
C THR A 383 17.39 34.42 15.67
N GLY A 384 16.64 33.44 16.18
CA GLY A 384 15.37 33.05 15.58
C GLY A 384 14.32 34.16 15.62
N CYS A 385 14.26 34.94 16.71
CA CYS A 385 13.37 36.10 16.80
C CYS A 385 13.71 37.19 15.76
N VAL A 386 15.00 37.44 15.52
CA VAL A 386 15.43 38.40 14.48
C VAL A 386 15.01 37.92 13.09
N ALA A 387 15.26 36.65 12.76
CA ALA A 387 14.84 36.07 11.48
C ALA A 387 13.30 36.12 11.29
N LEU A 388 12.53 35.80 12.35
CA LEU A 388 11.07 35.94 12.32
C LEU A 388 10.62 37.39 12.18
N ALA A 389 11.30 38.35 12.82
CA ALA A 389 10.95 39.76 12.69
C ALA A 389 11.14 40.25 11.25
N VAL A 390 12.29 39.93 10.63
CA VAL A 390 12.58 40.26 9.23
C VAL A 390 11.57 39.59 8.29
N GLY A 391 11.37 38.28 8.46
CA GLY A 391 10.42 37.54 7.64
C GLY A 391 9.02 38.13 7.79
N THR A 392 8.45 38.17 9.00
CA THR A 392 7.08 38.72 9.22
C THR A 392 6.89 40.16 8.77
N LEU A 393 7.94 40.98 8.67
CA LEU A 393 7.87 42.33 8.08
C LEU A 393 7.72 42.31 6.55
N GLN A 394 8.27 41.31 5.84
CA GLN A 394 8.11 41.20 4.39
C GLN A 394 6.64 41.03 3.99
N GLY A 395 5.82 40.33 4.79
CA GLY A 395 4.40 40.09 4.49
C GLY A 395 3.59 41.38 4.24
N PRO A 396 3.62 42.37 5.15
CA PRO A 396 3.06 43.70 4.89
C PRO A 396 3.70 44.43 3.73
N VAL A 397 5.02 44.30 3.54
CA VAL A 397 5.74 44.99 2.44
C VAL A 397 5.28 44.50 1.07
N GLN A 398 5.11 43.18 0.90
CA GLN A 398 4.62 42.61 -0.36
C GLN A 398 3.12 42.84 -0.58
N ALA A 399 2.38 43.28 0.44
CA ALA A 399 0.98 43.66 0.33
C ALA A 399 0.78 45.12 -0.14
N PHE A 400 1.86 45.92 -0.24
CA PHE A 400 1.75 47.24 -0.86
C PHE A 400 1.42 47.07 -2.35
N PRO A 401 0.41 47.79 -2.90
CA PRO A 401 -0.04 47.59 -4.28
C PRO A 401 1.09 47.64 -5.32
N ALA A 402 1.99 48.62 -5.19
CA ALA A 402 3.14 48.76 -6.10
C ALA A 402 4.12 47.58 -6.04
N VAL A 403 4.28 46.94 -4.87
CA VAL A 403 5.16 45.78 -4.71
C VAL A 403 4.46 44.52 -5.19
N ASN A 404 3.18 44.34 -4.87
CA ASN A 404 2.37 43.21 -5.33
C ASN A 404 2.29 43.18 -6.87
N GLU A 405 2.03 44.32 -7.51
CA GLU A 405 2.03 44.44 -8.98
C GLU A 405 3.39 44.07 -9.60
N LEU A 406 4.50 44.43 -8.96
CA LEU A 406 5.84 44.04 -9.42
C LEU A 406 6.09 42.53 -9.28
N LEU A 407 5.59 41.91 -8.21
CA LEU A 407 5.68 40.46 -8.00
C LEU A 407 4.85 39.72 -9.05
N ASP A 408 3.62 40.16 -9.30
CA ASP A 408 2.72 39.54 -10.28
C ASP A 408 3.26 39.65 -11.71
N ARG A 409 3.79 40.82 -12.08
CA ARG A 409 4.49 41.01 -13.37
C ARG A 409 5.75 40.14 -13.50
N GLY A 410 6.36 39.76 -12.38
CA GLY A 410 7.51 38.88 -12.32
C GLY A 410 7.19 37.40 -12.58
N GLY A 411 5.92 37.02 -12.63
CA GLY A 411 5.48 35.63 -12.82
C GLY A 411 6.11 34.66 -11.82
N ASP A 412 6.60 33.51 -12.30
CA ASP A 412 7.22 32.46 -11.47
C ASP A 412 8.35 32.97 -10.56
N ALA A 413 9.07 34.02 -10.93
CA ALA A 413 10.13 34.60 -10.10
C ALA A 413 9.57 35.42 -8.92
N GLY A 414 8.43 36.09 -9.12
CA GLY A 414 7.68 36.74 -8.04
C GLY A 414 7.22 35.74 -6.98
N ASP A 415 6.70 34.58 -7.41
CA ASP A 415 6.31 33.48 -6.51
C ASP A 415 7.49 32.95 -5.69
N VAL A 416 8.69 32.92 -6.26
CA VAL A 416 9.90 32.53 -5.52
C VAL A 416 10.19 33.51 -4.39
N ILE A 417 10.06 34.82 -4.63
CA ILE A 417 10.26 35.87 -3.60
C ILE A 417 9.26 35.70 -2.45
N VAL A 418 7.99 35.44 -2.77
CA VAL A 418 6.92 35.18 -1.78
C VAL A 418 7.22 33.91 -0.98
N ASN A 419 7.73 32.86 -1.62
CA ASN A 419 8.07 31.61 -0.94
C ASN A 419 9.32 31.71 -0.04
N LEU A 420 10.30 32.56 -0.39
CA LEU A 420 11.51 32.77 0.40
C LEU A 420 11.21 33.38 1.78
N HIS A 421 10.18 34.23 1.89
CA HIS A 421 9.64 34.72 3.17
C HIS A 421 9.32 33.57 4.13
N ALA A 422 8.53 32.60 3.64
CA ALA A 422 8.09 31.47 4.44
C ALA A 422 9.28 30.59 4.87
N GLN A 423 10.27 30.43 3.98
CA GLN A 423 11.50 29.71 4.30
C GLN A 423 12.33 30.41 5.38
N LEU A 424 12.48 31.74 5.32
CA LEU A 424 13.19 32.51 6.35
C LEU A 424 12.49 32.36 7.71
N ASN A 425 11.17 32.54 7.74
CA ASN A 425 10.38 32.41 8.97
C ASN A 425 10.47 31.00 9.56
N MET A 426 10.41 29.96 8.73
CA MET A 426 10.40 28.58 9.19
C MET A 426 11.78 28.04 9.53
N LEU A 427 12.75 28.19 8.64
CA LEU A 427 14.09 27.61 8.81
C LEU A 427 15.03 28.52 9.60
N GLY A 428 15.05 29.81 9.29
CA GLY A 428 15.90 30.79 9.99
C GLY A 428 15.33 31.22 11.33
N GLY A 429 14.00 31.27 11.42
CA GLY A 429 13.26 31.67 12.61
C GLY A 429 12.94 30.49 13.54
N LEU A 430 11.81 29.84 13.27
CA LEU A 430 11.21 28.86 14.16
C LEU A 430 12.08 27.61 14.38
N MET A 431 12.76 27.12 13.33
CA MET A 431 13.63 25.96 13.42
C MET A 431 14.87 26.23 14.28
N VAL A 432 15.47 27.41 14.18
CA VAL A 432 16.60 27.81 15.04
C VAL A 432 16.18 27.80 16.50
N ILE A 433 14.99 28.34 16.82
CA ILE A 433 14.41 28.29 18.17
C ILE A 433 14.22 26.84 18.61
N LEU A 434 13.59 26.01 17.77
CA LEU A 434 13.33 24.59 18.05
C LEU A 434 14.61 23.79 18.32
N ILE A 435 15.66 24.00 17.51
CA ILE A 435 16.98 23.38 17.69
C ILE A 435 17.55 23.77 19.06
N GLY A 436 17.54 25.07 19.39
CA GLY A 436 18.03 25.59 20.66
C GLY A 436 17.29 25.00 21.85
N VAL A 437 15.95 25.00 21.81
CA VAL A 437 15.10 24.43 22.86
C VAL A 437 15.34 22.92 22.99
N THR A 438 15.45 22.20 21.87
CA THR A 438 15.70 20.75 21.87
C THR A 438 17.04 20.39 22.50
N LEU A 439 18.14 21.03 22.07
CA LEU A 439 19.47 20.75 22.62
C LEU A 439 19.54 21.10 24.11
N THR A 440 18.93 22.21 24.51
CA THR A 440 18.94 22.63 25.92
C THR A 440 18.05 21.73 26.77
N SER A 441 16.92 21.26 26.23
CA SER A 441 16.07 20.25 26.85
C SER A 441 16.78 18.91 27.02
N LEU A 442 17.64 18.51 26.07
CA LEU A 442 18.45 17.30 26.19
C LEU A 442 19.55 17.46 27.24
N ARG A 443 20.14 18.65 27.38
CA ARG A 443 21.08 18.96 28.46
C ARG A 443 20.45 18.79 29.84
N ALA A 444 19.18 19.17 29.98
CA ALA A 444 18.40 18.96 31.20
C ALA A 444 18.05 17.47 31.47
N LEU A 445 18.47 16.55 30.60
CA LEU A 445 18.39 15.09 30.78
C LEU A 445 19.80 14.49 30.98
N ASP A 446 20.69 15.25 31.63
CA ASP A 446 22.08 14.87 31.94
C ASP A 446 22.95 14.54 30.70
N ALA A 447 22.62 15.11 29.54
CA ALA A 447 23.47 15.01 28.36
C ALA A 447 24.53 16.12 28.37
N GLU A 448 25.77 15.76 28.07
CA GLU A 448 26.85 16.73 27.91
C GLU A 448 26.56 17.70 26.75
N TRP A 449 26.81 18.99 26.98
CA TRP A 449 26.56 20.02 25.99
C TRP A 449 27.67 20.06 24.90
N PRO A 450 27.37 19.76 23.63
CA PRO A 450 28.37 19.72 22.58
C PRO A 450 28.66 21.14 22.04
N ARG A 451 29.47 21.92 22.79
CA ARG A 451 29.76 23.34 22.53
C ARG A 451 30.04 23.67 21.06
N ARG A 452 30.97 22.95 20.42
CA ARG A 452 31.36 23.18 19.02
C ARG A 452 30.20 22.93 18.06
N LEU A 453 29.54 21.76 18.15
CA LEU A 453 28.45 21.39 17.25
C LEU A 453 27.24 22.32 17.41
N ALA A 454 26.89 22.72 18.63
CA ALA A 454 25.79 23.64 18.86
C ALA A 454 26.08 25.04 18.30
N ARG A 455 27.32 25.55 18.44
CA ARG A 455 27.74 26.82 17.83
C ARG A 455 27.71 26.73 16.30
N THR A 456 28.23 25.64 15.72
CA THR A 456 28.16 25.40 14.28
C THR A 456 26.72 25.36 13.80
N ALA A 457 25.82 24.64 14.48
CA ALA A 457 24.41 24.59 14.12
C ALA A 457 23.77 25.99 14.12
N LEU A 458 23.99 26.80 15.17
CA LEU A 458 23.45 28.15 15.24
C LEU A 458 23.95 29.03 14.08
N VAL A 459 25.27 29.14 13.91
CA VAL A 459 25.89 30.06 12.95
C VAL A 459 25.55 29.67 11.52
N PHE A 460 25.68 28.38 11.18
CA PHE A 460 25.53 27.92 9.81
C PHE A 460 24.06 27.75 9.38
N VAL A 461 23.14 27.39 10.29
CA VAL A 461 21.71 27.41 9.95
C VAL A 461 21.23 28.85 9.76
N ALA A 462 21.45 29.73 10.75
CA ALA A 462 20.95 31.10 10.67
C ALA A 462 21.64 31.90 9.55
N GLY A 463 22.97 31.85 9.47
CA GLY A 463 23.74 32.53 8.42
C GLY A 463 23.49 31.95 7.03
N GLY A 464 23.40 30.63 6.91
CA GLY A 464 23.10 29.97 5.63
C GLY A 464 21.71 30.32 5.10
N VAL A 465 20.68 30.27 5.96
CA VAL A 465 19.31 30.65 5.56
C VAL A 465 19.22 32.15 5.25
N ALA A 466 19.89 33.02 6.02
CA ALA A 466 19.91 34.45 5.74
C ALA A 466 20.58 34.77 4.39
N LEU A 467 21.71 34.14 4.09
CA LEU A 467 22.38 34.29 2.80
C LEU A 467 21.55 33.72 1.65
N TYR A 468 20.92 32.56 1.86
CA TYR A 468 20.05 31.93 0.86
C TYR A 468 18.82 32.81 0.57
N TYR A 469 18.22 33.39 1.60
CA TYR A 469 17.10 34.32 1.49
C TYR A 469 17.51 35.59 0.73
N ALA A 470 18.59 36.26 1.16
CA ALA A 470 19.04 37.51 0.53
C ALA A 470 19.46 37.30 -0.92
N GLY A 471 20.24 36.24 -1.19
CA GLY A 471 20.64 35.87 -2.55
C GLY A 471 19.43 35.49 -3.41
N GLY A 472 18.52 34.67 -2.88
CA GLY A 472 17.32 34.25 -3.59
C GLY A 472 16.43 35.43 -3.98
N VAL A 473 16.19 36.37 -3.05
CA VAL A 473 15.40 37.58 -3.35
C VAL A 473 16.11 38.43 -4.41
N ALA A 474 17.42 38.61 -4.32
CA ALA A 474 18.18 39.39 -5.29
C ALA A 474 18.14 38.79 -6.71
N PHE A 475 18.41 37.49 -6.85
CA PHE A 475 18.37 36.82 -8.15
C PHE A 475 16.94 36.77 -8.71
N SER A 476 15.95 36.43 -7.87
CA SER A 476 14.56 36.40 -8.33
C SER A 476 14.00 37.78 -8.68
N ALA A 477 14.49 38.86 -8.07
CA ALA A 477 14.15 40.21 -8.51
C ALA A 477 14.71 40.52 -9.92
N VAL A 478 15.93 40.07 -10.22
CA VAL A 478 16.54 40.20 -11.56
C VAL A 478 15.80 39.34 -12.58
N GLU A 479 15.46 38.10 -12.22
CA GLU A 479 14.64 37.19 -13.05
C GLU A 479 13.26 37.79 -13.33
N ALA A 480 12.57 38.28 -12.29
CA ALA A 480 11.28 38.94 -12.39
C ALA A 480 11.33 40.16 -13.32
N HIS A 481 12.37 40.98 -13.20
CA HIS A 481 12.58 42.10 -14.11
C HIS A 481 12.70 41.64 -15.57
N ARG A 482 13.45 40.57 -15.85
CA ARG A 482 13.58 40.01 -17.20
C ARG A 482 12.26 39.44 -17.73
N ILE A 483 11.48 38.79 -16.87
CA ILE A 483 10.17 38.22 -17.21
C ILE A 483 9.18 39.32 -17.55
N ALA A 484 9.15 40.40 -16.75
CA ALA A 484 8.34 41.59 -17.03
C ALA A 484 8.67 42.24 -18.39
N HIS A 485 9.88 42.02 -18.92
CA HIS A 485 10.33 42.48 -20.25
C HIS A 485 10.21 41.38 -21.34
N GLY A 486 9.38 40.37 -21.13
CA GLY A 486 9.00 39.37 -22.15
C GLY A 486 9.91 38.14 -22.25
N GLN A 487 10.84 37.94 -21.31
CA GLN A 487 11.59 36.68 -21.24
C GLN A 487 10.78 35.57 -20.56
N THR A 488 11.00 34.31 -20.98
CA THR A 488 10.46 33.15 -20.26
C THR A 488 11.25 32.88 -18.98
N PHE A 489 10.62 32.30 -17.96
CA PHE A 489 11.27 31.96 -16.68
C PHE A 489 12.55 31.13 -16.89
N VAL A 490 12.51 30.16 -17.80
CA VAL A 490 13.68 29.33 -18.16
C VAL A 490 14.85 30.18 -18.67
N ARG A 491 14.59 31.13 -19.58
CA ARG A 491 15.64 32.01 -20.11
C ARG A 491 16.17 32.96 -19.04
N ALA A 492 15.29 33.47 -18.17
CA ALA A 492 15.67 34.35 -17.07
C ALA A 492 16.63 33.65 -16.08
N VAL A 493 16.32 32.42 -15.68
CA VAL A 493 17.18 31.56 -14.82
C VAL A 493 18.48 31.21 -15.54
N THR A 494 18.41 30.73 -16.79
CA THR A 494 19.62 30.36 -17.56
C THR A 494 20.58 31.55 -17.70
N ALA A 495 20.05 32.76 -17.89
CA ALA A 495 20.86 33.97 -18.00
C ALA A 495 21.38 34.49 -16.64
N ALA A 496 20.95 33.93 -15.52
CA ALA A 496 21.50 34.19 -14.19
C ALA A 496 22.55 33.15 -13.79
N GLU A 497 22.58 31.99 -14.45
CA GLU A 497 23.62 30.98 -14.26
C GLU A 497 24.95 31.39 -14.93
N PRO A 498 26.12 31.05 -14.35
CA PRO A 498 26.31 30.27 -13.12
C PRO A 498 26.27 31.12 -11.83
N TRP A 499 26.07 32.44 -11.92
CA TRP A 499 26.18 33.37 -10.78
C TRP A 499 25.19 33.07 -9.67
N GLN A 500 23.96 32.72 -10.03
CA GLN A 500 22.93 32.28 -9.10
C GLN A 500 23.40 31.06 -8.30
N SER A 501 23.87 30.01 -8.98
CA SER A 501 24.40 28.82 -8.32
C SER A 501 25.63 29.12 -7.45
N LEU A 502 26.52 30.02 -7.87
CA LEU A 502 27.70 30.43 -7.09
C LEU A 502 27.35 31.08 -5.75
N VAL A 503 26.13 31.60 -5.58
CA VAL A 503 25.64 32.15 -4.30
C VAL A 503 24.73 31.16 -3.57
N LEU A 504 23.75 30.59 -4.27
CA LEU A 504 22.73 29.75 -3.63
C LEU A 504 23.26 28.39 -3.20
N VAL A 505 24.20 27.79 -3.95
CA VAL A 505 24.79 26.49 -3.58
C VAL A 505 25.63 26.60 -2.31
N PRO A 506 26.58 27.55 -2.16
CA PRO A 506 27.30 27.74 -0.89
C PRO A 506 26.39 28.08 0.28
N ALA A 507 25.35 28.91 0.06
CA ALA A 507 24.37 29.21 1.10
C ALA A 507 23.61 27.94 1.55
N ALA A 508 23.19 27.10 0.60
CA ALA A 508 22.56 25.82 0.91
C ALA A 508 23.50 24.82 1.59
N PHE A 509 24.79 24.79 1.20
CA PHE A 509 25.82 24.01 1.88
C PHE A 509 26.03 24.47 3.31
N ALA A 510 25.99 25.78 3.59
CA ALA A 510 26.03 26.29 4.95
C ALA A 510 24.86 25.74 5.77
N VAL A 511 23.64 25.78 5.24
CA VAL A 511 22.47 25.18 5.92
C VAL A 511 22.66 23.68 6.16
N LEU A 512 23.19 22.93 5.19
CA LEU A 512 23.52 21.51 5.33
C LEU A 512 24.55 21.25 6.43
N ILE A 513 25.60 22.06 6.53
CA ILE A 513 26.60 21.98 7.62
C ILE A 513 25.92 22.23 8.96
N GLY A 514 25.06 23.25 9.04
CA GLY A 514 24.34 23.62 10.25
C GLY A 514 23.41 22.50 10.75
N PHE A 515 22.56 21.96 9.88
CA PHE A 515 21.67 20.86 10.23
C PHE A 515 22.42 19.54 10.47
N SER A 516 23.53 19.29 9.78
CA SER A 516 24.41 18.15 10.06
C SER A 516 25.05 18.26 11.45
N ALA A 517 25.46 19.47 11.85
CA ALA A 517 25.98 19.73 13.19
C ALA A 517 24.91 19.49 14.26
N TYR A 518 23.67 19.94 14.02
CA TYR A 518 22.53 19.63 14.89
C TYR A 518 22.27 18.13 14.98
N ALA A 519 22.14 17.44 13.84
CA ALA A 519 21.85 16.00 13.80
C ALA A 519 22.93 15.20 14.55
N ARG A 520 24.20 15.57 14.37
CA ARG A 520 25.33 14.98 15.11
C ARG A 520 25.28 15.31 16.60
N ALA A 521 24.90 16.52 16.99
CA ALA A 521 24.70 16.91 18.39
C ALA A 521 23.57 16.11 19.04
N ALA A 522 22.39 16.07 18.42
CA ALA A 522 21.25 15.28 18.86
C ALA A 522 21.60 13.79 18.96
N TRP A 523 22.35 13.25 18.00
CA TRP A 523 22.86 11.88 18.05
C TRP A 523 23.81 11.65 19.23
N ARG A 524 24.71 12.57 19.55
CA ARG A 524 25.59 12.41 20.73
C ARG A 524 24.82 12.49 22.04
N MET A 525 23.95 13.49 22.17
CA MET A 525 23.22 13.78 23.39
C MET A 525 22.14 12.73 23.72
N THR A 526 21.64 12.00 22.72
CA THR A 526 20.62 10.95 22.92
C THR A 526 21.20 9.53 23.02
N SER A 527 22.51 9.38 23.24
CA SER A 527 23.20 8.08 23.28
C SER A 527 22.62 7.12 24.32
N ARG A 528 22.34 7.61 25.53
CA ARG A 528 21.74 6.84 26.64
C ARG A 528 20.34 6.33 26.29
N GLN A 529 19.46 7.22 25.83
CA GLN A 529 18.09 6.87 25.40
C GLN A 529 18.11 5.87 24.25
N ARG A 530 19.00 6.05 23.26
CA ARG A 530 19.14 5.09 22.15
C ARG A 530 19.68 3.75 22.60
N ALA A 531 20.61 3.71 23.55
CA ALA A 531 21.10 2.45 24.13
C ALA A 531 19.96 1.71 24.85
N ALA A 532 19.18 2.40 25.67
CA ALA A 532 18.00 1.85 26.32
C ALA A 532 16.95 1.38 25.30
N GLY A 533 16.71 2.15 24.24
CA GLY A 533 15.79 1.79 23.16
C GLY A 533 16.27 0.57 22.36
N ARG A 534 17.57 0.45 22.09
CA ARG A 534 18.16 -0.76 21.47
C ARG A 534 17.99 -1.98 22.37
N GLU A 535 18.18 -1.82 23.68
CA GLU A 535 17.96 -2.91 24.63
C GLU A 535 16.48 -3.30 24.73
N GLU A 536 15.58 -2.32 24.74
CA GLU A 536 14.14 -2.56 24.68
C GLU A 536 13.76 -3.28 23.38
N LEU A 537 14.30 -2.88 22.23
CA LEU A 537 14.07 -3.56 20.95
C LEU A 537 14.68 -4.97 20.91
N ARG A 538 15.85 -5.16 21.51
CA ARG A 538 16.51 -6.48 21.63
C ARG A 538 15.69 -7.44 22.47
N THR A 539 15.05 -6.94 23.53
CA THR A 539 14.22 -7.72 24.45
C THR A 539 12.74 -7.77 24.04
N ALA A 540 12.27 -6.87 23.17
CA ALA A 540 10.87 -6.78 22.75
C ALA A 540 10.35 -8.08 22.08
N PRO A 541 11.06 -8.72 21.13
CA PRO A 541 10.64 -10.01 20.60
C PRO A 541 10.39 -11.02 21.71
N ALA A 542 11.22 -11.05 22.77
CA ALA A 542 11.05 -11.94 23.90
C ALA A 542 9.73 -11.70 24.66
N ARG A 543 9.31 -10.43 24.82
CA ARG A 543 8.03 -10.04 25.44
C ARG A 543 6.82 -10.56 24.65
N TYR A 544 6.90 -10.56 23.32
CA TYR A 544 5.80 -11.00 22.45
C TYR A 544 5.85 -12.51 22.09
N THR A 545 7.01 -13.17 22.23
CA THR A 545 7.16 -14.60 21.89
C THR A 545 6.60 -15.57 22.92
N GLY A 546 6.29 -15.12 24.14
CA GLY A 546 5.86 -16.01 25.23
C GLY A 546 6.86 -17.14 25.52
N LYS A 547 6.45 -18.15 26.31
CA LYS A 547 7.25 -19.37 26.51
C LYS A 547 7.19 -20.24 25.24
N ILE A 548 8.21 -20.15 24.38
CA ILE A 548 8.33 -21.02 23.20
C ILE A 548 8.55 -22.48 23.66
N PRO A 549 7.70 -23.45 23.29
CA PRO A 549 7.85 -24.84 23.70
C PRO A 549 9.21 -25.43 23.29
N ARG A 550 9.83 -26.24 24.17
CA ARG A 550 11.12 -26.92 23.89
C ARG A 550 11.14 -27.65 22.55
N ARG A 551 10.01 -28.25 22.15
CA ARG A 551 9.85 -28.94 20.86
C ARG A 551 10.00 -28.03 19.64
N VAL A 552 9.60 -26.75 19.74
CA VAL A 552 9.77 -25.75 18.66
C VAL A 552 11.21 -25.25 18.63
N ARG A 553 11.82 -25.04 19.81
CA ARG A 553 13.23 -24.63 19.94
C ARG A 553 14.22 -25.67 19.38
N ARG A 554 13.88 -26.97 19.44
CA ARG A 554 14.72 -28.08 18.98
C ARG A 554 14.37 -28.65 17.59
N ARG A 555 13.53 -27.96 16.80
CA ARG A 555 13.22 -28.42 15.43
C ARG A 555 14.48 -28.52 14.57
N SER A 556 14.53 -29.53 13.70
CA SER A 556 15.68 -29.74 12.82
C SER A 556 15.79 -28.60 11.80
N PRO A 557 17.00 -28.13 11.47
CA PRO A 557 17.20 -27.11 10.44
C PRO A 557 16.62 -27.53 9.08
N ALA A 558 16.68 -28.82 8.75
CA ALA A 558 16.10 -29.36 7.52
C ALA A 558 14.57 -29.19 7.48
N ALA A 559 13.86 -29.39 8.59
CA ALA A 559 12.42 -29.16 8.65
C ALA A 559 12.07 -27.67 8.51
N LEU A 560 12.90 -26.78 9.06
CA LEU A 560 12.71 -25.33 8.92
C LEU A 560 12.99 -24.85 7.49
N ALA A 561 14.03 -25.38 6.84
CA ALA A 561 14.33 -25.12 5.43
C ALA A 561 13.21 -25.63 4.51
N GLY A 562 12.61 -26.78 4.83
CA GLY A 562 11.46 -27.32 4.09
C GLY A 562 10.20 -26.44 4.18
N TYR A 563 10.06 -25.60 5.21
CA TYR A 563 8.99 -24.59 5.25
C TYR A 563 9.40 -23.30 4.54
N GLU A 564 10.65 -22.87 4.71
CA GLU A 564 11.11 -21.58 4.23
C GLU A 564 11.32 -21.55 2.72
N LEU A 565 12.08 -22.50 2.16
CA LEU A 565 12.49 -22.47 0.76
C LEU A 565 11.32 -22.48 -0.24
N PRO A 566 10.37 -23.43 -0.18
CA PRO A 566 9.30 -23.48 -1.19
C PRO A 566 8.39 -22.25 -1.12
N LEU A 567 8.09 -21.76 0.10
CA LEU A 567 7.20 -20.62 0.27
C LEU A 567 7.90 -19.30 -0.05
N ALA A 568 9.19 -19.16 0.26
CA ALA A 568 9.96 -17.99 -0.12
C ALA A 568 10.16 -17.88 -1.65
N VAL A 569 10.33 -19.01 -2.36
CA VAL A 569 10.34 -19.01 -3.84
C VAL A 569 8.98 -18.59 -4.42
N MET A 570 7.88 -18.81 -3.70
CA MET A 570 6.56 -18.29 -4.08
C MET A 570 6.35 -16.81 -3.65
N GLY A 571 7.40 -16.13 -3.18
CA GLY A 571 7.33 -14.75 -2.72
C GLY A 571 6.90 -14.59 -1.25
N PHE A 572 6.82 -15.68 -0.47
CA PHE A 572 6.43 -15.67 0.96
C PHE A 572 7.58 -16.08 1.89
N PRO A 573 8.72 -15.35 1.93
CA PRO A 573 9.74 -15.58 2.93
C PRO A 573 9.18 -15.33 4.34
N GLY A 574 9.64 -16.09 5.33
CA GLY A 574 9.24 -15.93 6.73
C GLY A 574 8.45 -17.09 7.33
N VAL A 575 7.92 -18.02 6.53
CA VAL A 575 7.13 -19.15 7.07
C VAL A 575 7.99 -20.08 7.92
N GLY A 576 9.22 -20.37 7.50
CA GLY A 576 10.17 -21.14 8.30
C GLY A 576 10.59 -20.41 9.58
N TRP A 577 10.67 -19.07 9.55
CA TRP A 577 10.89 -18.25 10.74
C TRP A 577 9.76 -18.38 11.75
N LEU A 578 8.50 -18.39 11.27
CA LEU A 578 7.33 -18.57 12.12
C LEU A 578 7.40 -19.93 12.83
N PHE A 579 7.72 -20.98 12.08
CA PHE A 579 7.83 -22.34 12.58
C PHE A 579 9.08 -22.64 13.39
N ALA A 580 10.10 -21.79 13.28
CA ALA A 580 11.23 -21.74 14.18
C ALA A 580 10.88 -20.99 15.47
N GLY A 581 9.73 -20.34 15.60
CA GLY A 581 9.40 -19.55 16.78
C GLY A 581 10.14 -18.20 16.81
N PHE A 582 10.30 -17.58 15.64
CA PHE A 582 10.69 -16.18 15.48
C PHE A 582 9.51 -15.38 14.88
N PRO A 583 8.35 -15.29 15.57
CA PRO A 583 7.11 -14.76 15.03
C PRO A 583 7.24 -13.31 14.57
N PHE A 584 8.03 -12.48 15.26
CA PHE A 584 8.25 -11.10 14.86
C PHE A 584 8.96 -10.98 13.50
N THR A 585 10.09 -11.68 13.34
CA THR A 585 10.82 -11.72 12.06
C THR A 585 9.97 -12.34 10.96
N ALA A 586 9.22 -13.38 11.29
CA ALA A 586 8.29 -14.02 10.37
C ALA A 586 7.21 -13.06 9.86
N SER A 587 6.57 -12.31 10.74
CA SER A 587 5.53 -11.34 10.35
C SER A 587 6.06 -10.26 9.42
N ILE A 588 7.28 -9.77 9.66
CA ILE A 588 7.91 -8.78 8.76
C ILE A 588 8.13 -9.39 7.37
N LEU A 589 8.79 -10.55 7.30
CA LEU A 589 9.11 -11.20 6.04
C LEU A 589 7.83 -11.59 5.26
N LEU A 590 6.80 -12.07 5.97
CA LEU A 590 5.52 -12.46 5.35
C LEU A 590 4.67 -11.28 4.87
N MET A 591 4.96 -10.07 5.33
CA MET A 591 4.31 -8.86 4.84
C MET A 591 5.10 -8.23 3.69
N VAL A 592 6.42 -8.14 3.84
CA VAL A 592 7.31 -7.48 2.86
C VAL A 592 7.53 -8.34 1.63
N GLY A 593 7.75 -9.65 1.81
CA GLY A 593 8.07 -10.56 0.72
C GLY A 593 7.01 -10.58 -0.37
N PRO A 594 5.73 -10.83 -0.05
CA PRO A 594 4.68 -10.90 -1.07
C PRO A 594 4.42 -9.54 -1.70
N ALA A 595 4.50 -8.45 -0.93
CA ALA A 595 4.38 -7.10 -1.45
C ALA A 595 5.50 -6.78 -2.45
N ALA A 596 6.74 -7.18 -2.15
CA ALA A 596 7.86 -7.00 -3.06
C ALA A 596 7.72 -7.87 -4.31
N ALA A 597 7.48 -9.17 -4.14
CA ALA A 597 7.40 -10.15 -5.21
C ALA A 597 6.24 -9.90 -6.17
N TRP A 598 5.06 -9.53 -5.66
CA TRP A 598 3.82 -9.57 -6.44
C TRP A 598 3.13 -8.22 -6.58
N ALA A 599 3.69 -7.16 -6.01
CA ALA A 599 3.22 -5.80 -6.27
C ALA A 599 4.37 -4.92 -6.75
N VAL A 600 5.39 -4.68 -5.92
CA VAL A 600 6.43 -3.68 -6.21
C VAL A 600 7.26 -4.02 -7.44
N ILE A 601 7.79 -5.24 -7.52
CA ILE A 601 8.62 -5.67 -8.66
C ILE A 601 7.81 -5.69 -9.96
N PRO A 602 6.64 -6.35 -10.04
CA PRO A 602 5.85 -6.32 -11.27
C PRO A 602 5.50 -4.89 -11.67
N VAL A 603 5.14 -4.03 -10.72
CA VAL A 603 4.75 -2.64 -10.99
C VAL A 603 5.94 -1.78 -11.43
N ALA A 604 7.12 -1.95 -10.84
CA ALA A 604 8.30 -1.16 -11.18
C ALA A 604 8.98 -1.59 -12.50
N PHE A 605 8.85 -2.87 -12.86
CA PHE A 605 9.49 -3.48 -14.04
C PHE A 605 8.48 -3.87 -15.13
N SER A 606 7.21 -3.45 -14.99
CA SER A 606 6.19 -3.69 -16.00
C SER A 606 6.45 -2.83 -17.24
N PRO A 607 6.26 -3.37 -18.46
CA PRO A 607 6.28 -2.56 -19.69
C PRO A 607 5.17 -1.52 -19.73
N TYR A 608 4.09 -1.69 -18.93
CA TYR A 608 3.00 -0.74 -18.78
C TYR A 608 3.29 0.37 -17.75
N ALA A 609 4.38 0.24 -16.99
CA ALA A 609 4.88 1.31 -16.15
C ALA A 609 5.90 2.11 -16.96
N GLY A 610 5.64 3.39 -17.24
CA GLY A 610 6.55 4.29 -17.98
C GLY A 610 7.87 4.61 -17.26
N GLY A 611 8.34 3.73 -16.37
CA GLY A 611 9.53 3.90 -15.55
C GLY A 611 10.82 3.46 -16.22
N PRO A 612 11.99 3.89 -15.69
CA PRO A 612 13.31 3.63 -16.27
C PRO A 612 13.76 2.15 -16.18
N LEU A 613 13.01 1.30 -15.48
CA LEU A 613 13.33 -0.12 -15.25
C LEU A 613 12.57 -1.07 -16.19
N ARG A 614 11.80 -0.52 -17.14
CA ARG A 614 10.96 -1.29 -18.08
C ARG A 614 11.75 -2.25 -18.95
N ASP A 615 12.97 -1.88 -19.35
CA ASP A 615 13.76 -2.63 -20.34
C ASP A 615 14.26 -3.98 -19.78
N VAL A 616 14.26 -4.14 -18.46
CA VAL A 616 14.60 -5.40 -17.77
C VAL A 616 13.38 -6.34 -17.72
N GLY A 617 12.16 -5.79 -17.64
CA GLY A 617 10.91 -6.54 -17.59
C GLY A 617 10.69 -7.34 -16.29
N TRP A 618 9.51 -7.97 -16.19
CA TRP A 618 9.13 -8.83 -15.05
C TRP A 618 10.07 -10.03 -14.81
N LYS A 619 10.94 -10.35 -15.77
CA LYS A 619 11.93 -11.43 -15.70
C LYS A 619 12.88 -11.31 -14.50
N ILE A 620 13.05 -10.11 -13.93
CA ILE A 620 13.82 -9.88 -12.70
C ILE A 620 13.29 -10.72 -11.51
N GLU A 621 12.00 -11.10 -11.51
CA GLU A 621 11.41 -11.99 -10.49
C GLU A 621 12.07 -13.37 -10.46
N PHE A 622 12.52 -13.89 -11.60
CA PHE A 622 13.23 -15.16 -11.67
C PHE A 622 14.58 -15.14 -10.94
N ALA A 623 15.17 -13.95 -10.75
CA ALA A 623 16.35 -13.77 -9.91
C ALA A 623 15.99 -13.45 -8.46
N TYR A 624 15.00 -12.58 -8.25
CA TYR A 624 14.58 -12.14 -6.91
C TYR A 624 14.02 -13.28 -6.04
N LEU A 625 13.15 -14.12 -6.60
CA LEU A 625 12.46 -15.18 -5.83
C LEU A 625 13.45 -16.25 -5.30
N PRO A 626 14.38 -16.81 -6.09
CA PRO A 626 15.41 -17.69 -5.56
C PRO A 626 16.37 -16.99 -4.59
N ALA A 627 16.79 -15.75 -4.90
CA ALA A 627 17.71 -15.00 -4.05
C ALA A 627 17.11 -14.71 -2.66
N SER A 628 15.87 -14.23 -2.62
CA SER A 628 15.14 -13.96 -1.37
C SER A 628 14.92 -15.24 -0.56
N ALA A 629 14.62 -16.36 -1.21
CA ALA A 629 14.50 -17.66 -0.57
C ALA A 629 15.80 -18.15 0.07
N LEU A 630 16.91 -18.08 -0.67
CA LEU A 630 18.23 -18.47 -0.17
C LEU A 630 18.69 -17.57 0.99
N LEU A 631 18.52 -16.25 0.86
CA LEU A 631 18.87 -15.29 1.90
C LEU A 631 18.06 -15.52 3.18
N SER A 632 16.75 -15.68 3.06
CA SER A 632 15.87 -15.93 4.20
C SER A 632 16.19 -17.27 4.88
N ALA A 633 16.40 -18.34 4.11
CA ALA A 633 16.76 -19.65 4.65
C ALA A 633 18.14 -19.65 5.33
N ALA A 634 19.13 -18.96 4.76
CA ALA A 634 20.47 -18.83 5.34
C ALA A 634 20.43 -18.03 6.66
N ALA A 635 19.67 -16.93 6.69
CA ALA A 635 19.49 -16.13 7.90
C ALA A 635 18.72 -16.91 8.99
N LEU A 636 17.69 -17.67 8.61
CA LEU A 636 16.95 -18.57 9.51
C LEU A 636 17.87 -19.63 10.13
N TYR A 637 18.71 -20.25 9.30
CA TYR A 637 19.69 -21.24 9.75
C TYR A 637 20.66 -20.65 10.77
N ARG A 638 21.23 -19.48 10.50
CA ARG A 638 22.16 -18.78 11.42
C ARG A 638 21.46 -18.40 12.73
N ALA A 639 20.26 -17.82 12.66
CA ALA A 639 19.50 -17.43 13.85
C ALA A 639 19.14 -18.63 14.73
N HIS A 640 18.70 -19.73 14.11
CA HIS A 640 18.37 -20.96 14.81
C HIS A 640 19.60 -21.66 15.41
N ALA A 641 20.72 -21.68 14.69
CA ALA A 641 21.99 -22.23 15.17
C ALA A 641 22.52 -21.46 16.39
N ARG A 642 22.49 -20.11 16.36
CA ARG A 642 22.86 -19.26 17.50
C ARG A 642 21.98 -19.55 18.72
N ARG A 643 20.66 -19.66 18.53
CA ARG A 643 19.73 -19.97 19.62
C ARG A 643 19.96 -21.36 20.23
N ARG A 644 20.28 -22.37 19.42
CA ARG A 644 20.64 -23.70 19.93
C ARG A 644 21.95 -23.68 20.71
N ALA A 645 22.98 -22.97 20.20
CA ALA A 645 24.25 -22.82 20.91
C ALA A 645 24.10 -22.17 22.30
N LEU A 646 23.17 -21.20 22.44
CA LEU A 646 22.87 -20.55 23.71
C LEU A 646 22.08 -21.43 24.68
N LEU A 647 21.26 -22.37 24.18
CA LEU A 647 20.37 -23.20 25.00
C LEU A 647 20.96 -24.56 25.36
N ASP A 648 21.71 -25.17 24.43
CA ASP A 648 22.18 -26.54 24.49
C ASP A 648 23.73 -26.64 24.52
N GLY A 649 24.44 -25.50 24.54
CA GLY A 649 25.90 -25.44 24.40
C GLY A 649 26.38 -25.54 22.94
N ARG A 650 27.62 -25.11 22.65
CA ARG A 650 28.22 -25.31 21.32
C ARG A 650 28.61 -26.79 21.18
N PRO A 651 28.23 -27.50 20.10
CA PRO A 651 28.68 -28.86 19.90
C PRO A 651 30.21 -28.89 19.74
N PRO A 652 30.91 -29.89 20.32
CA PRO A 652 32.36 -29.99 20.21
C PRO A 652 32.75 -30.17 18.74
N ARG A 653 33.78 -29.43 18.30
CA ARG A 653 34.37 -29.57 16.97
C ARG A 653 35.12 -30.90 16.90
N GLY A 654 34.40 -31.99 16.66
CA GLY A 654 34.97 -33.32 16.44
C GLY A 654 34.37 -33.95 15.18
N ARG A 655 35.24 -34.37 14.26
CA ARG A 655 34.93 -35.14 13.05
C ARG A 655 34.02 -36.32 13.41
N THR A 656 32.72 -36.22 13.16
CA THR A 656 31.82 -37.37 13.15
C THR A 656 31.51 -37.72 11.69
N ARG A 657 31.97 -38.91 11.29
CA ARG A 657 31.77 -39.49 9.96
C ARG A 657 30.27 -39.40 9.57
N PRO A 658 29.92 -38.81 8.42
CA PRO A 658 28.53 -38.65 8.05
C PRO A 658 27.94 -39.99 7.63
N THR A 659 26.94 -40.47 8.37
CA THR A 659 26.14 -41.63 8.01
C THR A 659 25.43 -41.38 6.67
N GLY A 660 25.73 -42.22 5.68
CA GLY A 660 25.31 -42.06 4.29
C GLY A 660 23.79 -41.92 4.07
N SER A 661 22.96 -42.32 5.03
CA SER A 661 21.50 -42.19 4.91
C SER A 661 20.98 -40.75 5.05
N TYR A 662 21.62 -39.87 5.83
CA TYR A 662 21.12 -38.49 6.00
C TYR A 662 21.50 -37.61 4.80
N ARG A 663 22.74 -37.75 4.31
CA ARG A 663 23.20 -37.07 3.09
C ARG A 663 22.46 -37.58 1.85
N ARG A 664 22.07 -38.86 1.78
CA ARG A 664 21.19 -39.36 0.71
C ARG A 664 19.76 -38.85 0.82
N ARG A 665 19.15 -38.73 2.01
CA ARG A 665 17.79 -38.17 2.15
C ARG A 665 17.74 -36.66 1.91
N VAL A 666 18.75 -35.93 2.37
CA VAL A 666 18.90 -34.50 2.09
C VAL A 666 19.28 -34.28 0.64
N GLY A 667 20.17 -35.09 0.07
CA GLY A 667 20.52 -35.07 -1.34
C GLY A 667 19.36 -35.48 -2.25
N PHE A 668 18.50 -36.40 -1.83
CA PHE A 668 17.26 -36.75 -2.53
C PHE A 668 16.24 -35.61 -2.42
N ALA A 669 16.02 -35.02 -1.25
CA ALA A 669 15.10 -33.89 -1.10
C ALA A 669 15.58 -32.62 -1.83
N VAL A 670 16.88 -32.30 -1.74
CA VAL A 670 17.50 -31.20 -2.51
C VAL A 670 17.52 -31.54 -4.00
N GLY A 671 17.74 -32.81 -4.37
CA GLY A 671 17.66 -33.31 -5.73
C GLY A 671 16.25 -33.23 -6.31
N THR A 672 15.21 -33.57 -5.55
CA THR A 672 13.81 -33.45 -5.94
C THR A 672 13.36 -32.00 -6.01
N ILE A 673 13.83 -31.13 -5.10
CA ILE A 673 13.54 -29.69 -5.11
C ILE A 673 14.30 -29.00 -6.25
N ALA A 674 15.56 -29.37 -6.50
CA ALA A 674 16.32 -28.90 -7.66
C ALA A 674 15.71 -29.43 -8.97
N LEU A 675 15.26 -30.69 -9.01
CA LEU A 675 14.57 -31.27 -10.16
C LEU A 675 13.23 -30.54 -10.40
N LEU A 676 12.47 -30.19 -9.36
CA LEU A 676 11.24 -29.39 -9.45
C LEU A 676 11.50 -27.95 -9.90
N LEU A 677 12.54 -27.31 -9.35
CA LEU A 677 12.96 -25.95 -9.69
C LEU A 677 13.60 -25.86 -11.08
N VAL A 678 14.20 -26.94 -11.56
CA VAL A 678 14.70 -27.05 -12.94
C VAL A 678 13.55 -27.42 -13.87
N SER A 679 12.64 -28.34 -13.50
CA SER A 679 11.56 -28.83 -14.36
C SER A 679 10.44 -27.83 -14.61
N LEU A 680 10.10 -26.96 -13.65
CA LEU A 680 9.07 -25.93 -13.85
C LEU A 680 9.44 -24.94 -14.99
N PRO A 681 10.69 -24.45 -15.09
CA PRO A 681 11.16 -23.68 -16.24
C PRO A 681 11.73 -24.51 -17.41
N PHE A 682 12.13 -25.78 -17.22
CA PHE A 682 12.54 -26.67 -18.32
C PHE A 682 11.36 -27.23 -19.12
N LEU A 683 10.16 -27.35 -18.54
CA LEU A 683 8.99 -27.86 -19.27
C LEU A 683 8.69 -27.01 -20.51
N PRO A 684 8.66 -25.67 -20.45
CA PRO A 684 8.54 -24.84 -21.64
C PRO A 684 9.70 -25.03 -22.64
N ALA A 685 10.94 -25.15 -22.16
CA ALA A 685 12.13 -25.29 -23.00
C ALA A 685 12.24 -26.65 -23.72
N VAL A 686 11.80 -27.74 -23.10
CA VAL A 686 11.77 -29.10 -23.68
C VAL A 686 10.46 -29.39 -24.42
N ALA A 687 9.35 -28.76 -24.04
CA ALA A 687 8.08 -28.81 -24.78
C ALA A 687 8.02 -27.84 -25.98
N GLY A 688 9.08 -27.06 -26.21
CA GLY A 688 9.15 -26.08 -27.31
C GLY A 688 8.19 -24.88 -27.15
N ILE A 689 7.61 -24.68 -25.97
CA ILE A 689 6.70 -23.57 -25.68
C ILE A 689 7.58 -22.33 -25.46
N GLY A 690 7.79 -21.59 -26.55
CA GLY A 690 8.63 -20.39 -26.62
C GLY A 690 9.66 -20.40 -27.75
N THR A 691 9.86 -21.53 -28.45
CA THR A 691 10.83 -21.66 -29.56
C THR A 691 10.21 -22.20 -30.86
N SER A 692 8.94 -22.59 -30.89
CA SER A 692 8.29 -23.07 -32.12
C SER A 692 7.54 -21.94 -32.86
N SER A 693 7.79 -21.83 -34.17
CA SER A 693 6.99 -21.06 -35.14
C SER A 693 5.48 -21.16 -34.91
N VAL A 694 4.73 -20.05 -35.05
CA VAL A 694 3.27 -20.03 -34.93
C VAL A 694 2.62 -21.09 -35.84
N ARG A 695 1.79 -21.97 -35.27
CA ARG A 695 1.03 -23.00 -36.00
C ARG A 695 -0.44 -22.61 -36.11
N TYR A 696 -0.95 -22.50 -37.32
CA TYR A 696 -2.35 -22.16 -37.59
C TYR A 696 -3.21 -23.41 -37.78
N THR A 697 -4.42 -23.39 -37.23
CA THR A 697 -5.38 -24.51 -37.30
C THR A 697 -6.77 -23.99 -37.62
N TYR A 698 -7.53 -24.72 -38.44
CA TYR A 698 -8.94 -24.42 -38.67
C TYR A 698 -9.76 -24.67 -37.41
N GLN A 699 -10.57 -23.69 -37.01
CA GLN A 699 -11.49 -23.80 -35.89
C GLN A 699 -12.80 -24.42 -36.38
N THR A 700 -13.12 -25.62 -35.88
CA THR A 700 -14.33 -26.37 -36.25
C THR A 700 -15.59 -25.84 -35.57
N SER A 701 -15.44 -25.19 -34.41
CA SER A 701 -16.50 -24.49 -33.71
C SER A 701 -15.94 -23.27 -32.98
N LEU A 702 -16.78 -22.26 -32.76
CA LEU A 702 -16.43 -21.05 -32.01
C LEU A 702 -17.35 -20.94 -30.78
N PRO A 703 -17.11 -21.74 -29.72
CA PRO A 703 -17.87 -21.68 -28.47
C PRO A 703 -17.61 -20.39 -27.68
N ARG A 704 -18.50 -19.98 -26.77
CA ARG A 704 -18.52 -18.65 -26.12
C ARG A 704 -17.22 -18.22 -25.42
N ASP A 705 -16.38 -19.18 -25.03
CA ASP A 705 -15.07 -19.04 -24.41
C ASP A 705 -13.91 -18.76 -25.39
N VAL A 706 -14.10 -19.07 -26.68
CA VAL A 706 -13.09 -18.83 -27.73
C VAL A 706 -13.18 -17.39 -28.25
N THR A 707 -12.41 -16.49 -27.64
CA THR A 707 -12.35 -15.07 -28.00
C THR A 707 -11.11 -14.72 -28.84
N GLY A 708 -11.18 -13.60 -29.55
CA GLY A 708 -10.09 -13.07 -30.38
C GLY A 708 -10.52 -12.73 -31.81
N GLN A 709 -9.52 -12.53 -32.66
CA GLN A 709 -9.64 -12.16 -34.06
C GLN A 709 -9.38 -13.39 -34.95
N PHE A 710 -10.22 -13.58 -35.95
CA PHE A 710 -10.18 -14.75 -36.83
C PHE A 710 -10.25 -14.32 -38.30
N LEU A 711 -9.48 -14.99 -39.15
CA LEU A 711 -9.63 -14.91 -40.60
C LEU A 711 -10.56 -16.03 -41.06
N ARG A 712 -11.71 -15.68 -41.64
CA ARG A 712 -12.63 -16.64 -42.24
C ARG A 712 -12.19 -16.96 -43.66
N THR A 713 -11.91 -18.24 -43.90
CA THR A 713 -11.53 -18.77 -45.22
C THR A 713 -12.64 -19.65 -45.79
N GLY A 714 -12.50 -20.11 -47.04
CA GLY A 714 -13.43 -21.07 -47.65
C GLY A 714 -13.49 -22.42 -46.93
N ARG A 715 -12.48 -22.78 -46.13
CA ARG A 715 -12.41 -24.05 -45.39
C ARG A 715 -12.77 -23.92 -43.90
N GLY A 716 -12.93 -22.69 -43.40
CA GLY A 716 -13.27 -22.41 -42.00
C GLY A 716 -12.52 -21.21 -41.42
N PRO A 717 -12.88 -20.77 -40.20
CA PRO A 717 -12.20 -19.68 -39.50
C PRO A 717 -10.84 -20.14 -38.93
N VAL A 718 -9.85 -19.26 -39.03
CA VAL A 718 -8.48 -19.46 -38.54
C VAL A 718 -8.20 -18.37 -37.54
N LYS A 719 -7.81 -18.72 -36.31
CA LYS A 719 -7.47 -17.72 -35.30
C LYS A 719 -6.18 -17.01 -35.71
N LEU A 720 -6.22 -15.68 -35.75
CA LEU A 720 -5.03 -14.87 -35.95
C LEU A 720 -4.20 -14.88 -34.67
N PHE A 721 -2.88 -14.82 -34.82
CA PHE A 721 -2.00 -14.66 -33.68
C PHE A 721 -1.89 -13.17 -33.38
N SER A 722 -2.16 -12.82 -32.13
CA SER A 722 -2.25 -11.43 -31.68
C SER A 722 -1.06 -11.07 -30.83
N TRP A 723 -0.40 -9.97 -31.18
CA TRP A 723 0.66 -9.37 -30.38
C TRP A 723 0.10 -8.20 -29.60
N GLY A 724 0.41 -8.12 -28.30
CA GLY A 724 -0.05 -7.03 -27.43
C GLY A 724 0.66 -5.68 -27.66
N ASP A 725 1.71 -5.68 -28.48
CA ASP A 725 2.50 -4.52 -28.86
C ASP A 725 2.81 -4.55 -30.38
N PRO A 726 2.93 -3.39 -31.04
CA PRO A 726 3.35 -3.34 -32.44
C PRO A 726 4.80 -3.86 -32.55
N GLN A 727 5.02 -4.79 -33.46
CA GLN A 727 6.33 -5.40 -33.67
C GLN A 727 7.24 -4.44 -34.44
N SER A 728 8.49 -4.28 -33.97
CA SER A 728 9.51 -3.44 -34.61
C SER A 728 9.96 -3.96 -35.98
N SER A 729 9.76 -5.26 -36.22
CA SER A 729 9.95 -5.92 -37.51
C SER A 729 8.74 -6.80 -37.81
N TYR A 730 8.43 -6.97 -39.10
CA TYR A 730 7.28 -7.78 -39.52
C TYR A 730 7.51 -9.26 -39.14
N PRO A 731 6.59 -9.93 -38.42
CA PRO A 731 6.80 -11.31 -37.97
C PRO A 731 6.99 -12.29 -39.14
N GLY A 732 8.08 -13.05 -39.11
CA GLY A 732 8.40 -14.03 -40.17
C GLY A 732 7.45 -15.23 -40.25
N ASP A 733 6.70 -15.49 -39.18
CA ASP A 733 5.72 -16.58 -39.04
C ASP A 733 4.26 -16.09 -39.07
N ALA A 734 4.04 -14.84 -39.50
CA ALA A 734 2.71 -14.32 -39.78
C ALA A 734 1.94 -15.20 -40.79
N LEU A 735 0.61 -15.21 -40.68
CA LEU A 735 -0.25 -16.05 -41.51
C LEU A 735 -0.12 -15.66 -43.00
N ARG A 736 0.34 -16.58 -43.85
CA ARG A 736 0.45 -16.39 -45.30
C ARG A 736 -0.73 -17.07 -45.99
N VAL A 737 -1.57 -16.28 -46.66
CA VAL A 737 -2.81 -16.75 -47.31
C VAL A 737 -2.92 -16.24 -48.73
N ARG A 738 -3.66 -16.94 -49.58
CA ARG A 738 -3.95 -16.47 -50.94
C ARG A 738 -5.09 -15.44 -50.89
N SER A 739 -5.11 -14.51 -51.83
CA SER A 739 -6.17 -13.50 -51.92
C SER A 739 -7.58 -14.11 -51.98
N ALA A 740 -7.73 -15.23 -52.69
CA ALA A 740 -8.99 -15.99 -52.79
C ALA A 740 -9.44 -16.64 -51.47
N ASP A 741 -8.52 -16.83 -50.50
CA ASP A 741 -8.83 -17.47 -49.21
C ASP A 741 -9.28 -16.44 -48.16
N VAL A 742 -9.15 -15.13 -48.41
CA VAL A 742 -9.56 -14.08 -47.48
C VAL A 742 -11.03 -13.69 -47.74
N ARG A 743 -11.96 -14.25 -46.96
CA ARG A 743 -13.40 -13.93 -47.10
C ARG A 743 -13.84 -12.81 -46.17
N SER A 744 -13.56 -12.92 -44.88
CA SER A 744 -13.96 -11.93 -43.88
C SER A 744 -13.14 -12.06 -42.60
N PHE A 745 -12.98 -10.98 -41.84
CA PHE A 745 -12.43 -10.99 -40.49
C PHE A 745 -13.58 -11.17 -39.50
N LEU A 746 -13.57 -12.25 -38.74
CA LEU A 746 -14.53 -12.52 -37.68
C LEU A 746 -13.90 -12.16 -36.34
N VAL A 747 -14.56 -11.31 -35.58
CA VAL A 747 -14.11 -10.81 -34.29
C VAL A 747 -15.07 -11.30 -33.21
N ARG A 748 -14.51 -11.86 -32.14
CA ARG A 748 -15.19 -12.21 -30.90
C ARG A 748 -14.39 -11.72 -29.71
N ALA A 749 -14.30 -10.41 -29.57
CA ALA A 749 -13.56 -9.73 -28.51
C ALA A 749 -14.37 -8.54 -27.97
N ALA A 750 -13.81 -7.71 -27.11
CA ALA A 750 -14.47 -6.50 -26.62
C ALA A 750 -14.74 -5.50 -27.78
N ALA A 751 -15.71 -4.60 -27.62
CA ALA A 751 -16.07 -3.59 -28.63
C ALA A 751 -16.64 -4.13 -29.97
N VAL A 752 -17.30 -5.31 -29.99
CA VAL A 752 -18.03 -5.82 -31.18
C VAL A 752 -19.18 -4.91 -31.64
N ASP A 753 -19.65 -4.05 -30.77
CA ASP A 753 -20.65 -2.99 -30.99
C ASP A 753 -20.07 -1.74 -31.68
N ALA A 754 -18.75 -1.55 -31.65
CA ALA A 754 -18.03 -0.42 -32.24
C ALA A 754 -17.07 -0.88 -33.36
N PRO A 755 -17.55 -1.05 -34.61
CA PRO A 755 -16.71 -1.51 -35.73
C PRO A 755 -15.47 -0.66 -36.00
N GLY A 756 -15.50 0.64 -35.67
CA GLY A 756 -14.37 1.55 -35.78
C GLY A 756 -13.17 1.21 -34.89
N ALA A 757 -13.37 0.34 -33.89
CA ALA A 757 -12.32 -0.21 -33.04
C ALA A 757 -11.45 -1.26 -33.73
N TYR A 758 -11.79 -1.67 -34.96
CA TYR A 758 -11.08 -2.67 -35.74
C TYR A 758 -10.66 -2.09 -37.09
N ARG A 759 -9.35 -2.08 -37.37
CA ARG A 759 -8.80 -1.51 -38.60
C ARG A 759 -7.80 -2.44 -39.24
N LEU A 760 -7.90 -2.62 -40.56
CA LEU A 760 -6.91 -3.32 -41.35
C LEU A 760 -5.99 -2.29 -42.02
N TYR A 761 -4.68 -2.47 -41.93
CA TYR A 761 -3.68 -1.60 -42.55
C TYR A 761 -2.88 -2.37 -43.59
N ASP A 762 -2.66 -1.77 -44.77
CA ASP A 762 -1.70 -2.24 -45.76
C ASP A 762 -0.34 -1.63 -45.41
N LEU A 763 0.59 -2.48 -44.94
CA LEU A 763 1.89 -2.03 -44.46
C LEU A 763 2.88 -1.76 -45.60
N ASP A 764 2.65 -2.31 -46.79
CA ASP A 764 3.54 -2.12 -47.95
C ASP A 764 3.24 -0.83 -48.69
N ARG A 765 1.96 -0.44 -48.76
CA ARG A 765 1.51 0.74 -49.52
C ARG A 765 1.16 1.94 -48.64
N GLY A 766 1.04 1.72 -47.33
CA GLY A 766 0.62 2.74 -46.38
C GLY A 766 -0.88 3.06 -46.48
N GLY A 767 -1.56 3.05 -45.33
CA GLY A 767 -2.98 3.40 -45.23
C GLY A 767 -3.87 2.24 -44.78
N SER A 768 -5.10 2.57 -44.41
CA SER A 768 -6.09 1.59 -43.95
C SER A 768 -6.88 1.02 -45.12
N VAL A 769 -7.10 -0.29 -45.11
CA VAL A 769 -8.02 -0.98 -46.00
C VAL A 769 -9.45 -0.79 -45.46
N PRO A 770 -10.37 -0.20 -46.25
CA PRO A 770 -11.76 -0.05 -45.82
C PRO A 770 -12.42 -1.41 -45.61
N LEU A 771 -13.00 -1.59 -44.43
CA LEU A 771 -13.76 -2.77 -44.04
C LEU A 771 -15.25 -2.41 -43.91
N GLY A 772 -16.11 -3.11 -44.65
CA GLY A 772 -17.55 -3.07 -44.46
C GLY A 772 -17.99 -4.01 -43.33
N VAL A 773 -19.08 -3.69 -42.65
CA VAL A 773 -19.70 -4.58 -41.67
C VAL A 773 -20.56 -5.59 -42.42
N GLY A 774 -20.17 -6.86 -42.38
CA GLY A 774 -20.93 -7.95 -43.00
C GLY A 774 -22.07 -8.44 -42.11
N GLN A 775 -21.78 -8.75 -40.85
CA GLN A 775 -22.77 -9.20 -39.88
C GLN A 775 -22.34 -8.80 -38.46
N ARG A 776 -23.27 -8.29 -37.66
CA ARG A 776 -23.03 -7.90 -36.26
C ARG A 776 -24.05 -8.59 -35.35
N THR A 777 -23.56 -9.16 -34.26
CA THR A 777 -24.37 -9.71 -33.17
C THR A 777 -23.90 -9.14 -31.84
N ALA A 778 -24.58 -9.46 -30.73
CA ALA A 778 -24.16 -9.05 -29.39
C ALA A 778 -22.77 -9.57 -28.96
N THR A 779 -22.22 -10.57 -29.65
CA THR A 779 -20.94 -11.22 -29.27
C THR A 779 -19.98 -11.41 -30.42
N THR A 780 -20.38 -11.09 -31.66
CA THR A 780 -19.58 -11.31 -32.86
C THR A 780 -19.69 -10.12 -33.81
N LEU A 781 -18.58 -9.77 -34.45
CA LEU A 781 -18.51 -8.77 -35.50
C LEU A 781 -17.78 -9.35 -36.71
N THR A 782 -18.42 -9.34 -37.87
CA THR A 782 -17.82 -9.79 -39.13
C THR A 782 -17.53 -8.58 -40.01
N LEU A 783 -16.27 -8.41 -40.36
CA LEU A 783 -15.75 -7.31 -41.19
C LEU A 783 -15.27 -7.86 -42.53
N VAL A 784 -15.71 -7.25 -43.63
CA VAL A 784 -15.42 -7.69 -45.00
C VAL A 784 -14.63 -6.59 -45.70
N PRO A 785 -13.44 -6.86 -46.26
CA PRO A 785 -12.75 -5.90 -47.11
C PRO A 785 -13.64 -5.46 -48.28
N THR A 786 -13.80 -4.15 -48.50
CA THR A 786 -14.65 -3.64 -49.59
C THR A 786 -14.05 -3.88 -50.98
N ARG A 787 -12.76 -4.24 -51.03
CA ARG A 787 -12.03 -4.65 -52.23
C ARG A 787 -11.18 -5.88 -51.88
N GLY A 788 -10.96 -6.75 -52.86
CA GLY A 788 -10.06 -7.90 -52.70
C GLY A 788 -8.66 -7.44 -52.28
N LEU A 789 -8.07 -8.12 -51.29
CA LEU A 789 -6.73 -7.79 -50.82
C LEU A 789 -5.69 -8.15 -51.89
N ARG A 790 -4.81 -7.20 -52.20
CA ARG A 790 -3.69 -7.39 -53.14
C ARG A 790 -2.57 -8.15 -52.43
N PRO A 791 -1.63 -8.78 -53.18
CA PRO A 791 -0.44 -9.34 -52.57
C PRO A 791 0.34 -8.25 -51.77
N GLY A 792 0.69 -8.56 -50.54
CA GLY A 792 1.35 -7.63 -49.61
C GLY A 792 1.18 -7.98 -48.12
N ARG A 793 1.83 -7.20 -47.26
CA ARG A 793 1.82 -7.33 -45.79
C ARG A 793 0.71 -6.48 -45.17
N TYR A 794 -0.05 -7.08 -44.27
CA TYR A 794 -1.16 -6.43 -43.58
C TYR A 794 -1.07 -6.57 -42.06
N SER A 795 -1.63 -5.58 -41.37
CA SER A 795 -1.84 -5.59 -39.91
C SER A 795 -3.31 -5.33 -39.61
N PHE A 796 -3.96 -6.27 -38.92
CA PHE A 796 -5.32 -6.10 -38.39
C PHE A 796 -5.21 -5.70 -36.92
N VAL A 797 -5.67 -4.49 -36.59
CA VAL A 797 -5.50 -3.87 -35.28
C VAL A 797 -6.85 -3.79 -34.59
N ALA A 798 -6.92 -4.30 -33.37
CA ALA A 798 -8.09 -4.25 -32.51
C ALA A 798 -7.81 -3.37 -31.29
N THR A 799 -8.65 -2.37 -31.06
CA THR A 799 -8.65 -1.51 -29.85
C THR A 799 -9.70 -2.02 -28.87
N HIS A 800 -9.34 -2.22 -27.59
CA HIS A 800 -10.29 -2.64 -26.56
C HIS A 800 -10.32 -1.66 -25.37
N GLU A 801 -11.54 -1.34 -24.91
CA GLU A 801 -11.78 -0.57 -23.69
C GLU A 801 -11.95 -1.52 -22.48
N GLY A 802 -10.94 -1.55 -21.61
CA GLY A 802 -10.96 -2.27 -20.33
C GLY A 802 -10.06 -1.55 -19.32
N MET A 803 -9.97 -2.03 -18.07
CA MET A 803 -9.27 -1.37 -16.95
C MET A 803 -7.80 -0.99 -17.21
N PHE A 804 -7.17 -1.54 -18.27
CA PHE A 804 -5.80 -1.23 -18.69
C PHE A 804 -5.64 -0.67 -20.12
N GLY A 805 -6.71 -0.53 -20.93
CA GLY A 805 -6.68 0.01 -22.31
C GLY A 805 -5.56 -0.51 -23.22
N GLY A 806 -5.84 -1.44 -24.14
CA GLY A 806 -4.81 -2.08 -24.97
C GLY A 806 -5.17 -2.20 -26.45
N ARG A 807 -4.16 -2.43 -27.30
CA ARG A 807 -4.30 -2.74 -28.74
C ARG A 807 -3.72 -4.11 -29.03
N ASP A 808 -4.47 -4.95 -29.73
CA ASP A 808 -3.94 -6.19 -30.31
C ASP A 808 -3.56 -5.93 -31.76
N PHE A 809 -2.39 -6.43 -32.17
CA PHE A 809 -1.86 -6.35 -33.53
C PHE A 809 -1.79 -7.76 -34.10
N ASP A 810 -2.56 -8.05 -35.15
CA ASP A 810 -2.51 -9.31 -35.88
C ASP A 810 -1.84 -9.11 -37.24
N TYR A 811 -0.77 -9.86 -37.53
CA TYR A 811 -0.08 -9.75 -38.81
C TYR A 811 -0.49 -10.89 -39.76
N LEU A 812 -0.79 -10.54 -41.01
CA LEU A 812 -1.01 -11.51 -42.10
C LEU A 812 -0.44 -11.01 -43.43
N SER A 813 -0.04 -11.93 -44.30
CA SER A 813 0.48 -11.64 -45.63
C SER A 813 -0.39 -12.30 -46.70
N VAL A 814 -0.76 -11.52 -47.71
CA VAL A 814 -1.40 -12.05 -48.92
C VAL A 814 -0.29 -12.36 -49.93
N VAL A 815 -0.13 -13.63 -50.27
CA VAL A 815 0.97 -14.09 -51.15
C VAL A 815 0.62 -13.91 -52.62
N ARG A 816 1.66 -13.79 -53.47
CA ARG A 816 1.46 -13.72 -54.94
C ARG A 816 1.00 -15.07 -55.49
N PRO A 817 0.31 -15.11 -56.65
CA PRO A 817 0.02 -16.36 -57.34
C PRO A 817 1.32 -17.17 -57.56
N GLY A 818 1.33 -18.44 -57.15
CA GLY A 818 2.51 -19.32 -57.22
C GLY A 818 3.40 -19.36 -55.97
N GLU A 819 3.26 -18.42 -55.02
CA GLU A 819 4.00 -18.46 -53.75
C GLU A 819 3.37 -19.40 -52.71
N ALA A 820 4.22 -19.97 -51.84
CA ALA A 820 3.78 -20.87 -50.78
C ALA A 820 2.95 -20.15 -49.71
N ALA A 821 1.73 -20.64 -49.45
CA ALA A 821 0.88 -20.23 -48.34
C ALA A 821 1.16 -21.10 -47.09
N THR A 822 0.82 -20.59 -45.91
CA THR A 822 1.01 -21.32 -44.64
C THR A 822 0.15 -22.59 -44.62
N VAL A 823 0.75 -23.73 -44.26
CA VAL A 823 0.01 -24.99 -44.07
C VAL A 823 -0.82 -24.89 -42.79
N ILE A 824 -2.14 -24.89 -42.93
CA ILE A 824 -3.10 -24.81 -41.82
C ILE A 824 -3.58 -26.22 -41.48
N SER A 825 -3.34 -26.66 -40.24
CA SER A 825 -3.72 -27.99 -39.76
C SER A 825 -5.23 -28.13 -39.63
N SER A 826 -5.76 -29.34 -39.87
CA SER A 826 -7.18 -29.70 -39.78
C SER A 826 -7.50 -30.69 -38.65
N ASN A 827 -6.57 -31.00 -37.74
CA ASN A 827 -6.70 -32.13 -36.81
C ASN A 827 -7.75 -31.88 -35.70
N PRO A 828 -8.97 -32.48 -35.74
CA PRO A 828 -10.06 -32.10 -34.84
C PRO A 828 -10.01 -32.83 -33.47
N HIS A 829 -9.09 -33.78 -33.26
CA HIS A 829 -9.07 -34.69 -32.09
C HIS A 829 -7.65 -34.93 -31.54
N GLY A 830 -6.91 -33.87 -31.21
CA GLY A 830 -5.59 -34.02 -30.58
C GLY A 830 -5.66 -34.76 -29.22
N ARG A 831 -5.18 -36.01 -29.15
CA ARG A 831 -5.12 -36.82 -27.91
C ARG A 831 -4.26 -36.20 -26.80
N ALA A 832 -3.19 -35.47 -27.16
CA ALA A 832 -2.26 -34.85 -26.20
C ALA A 832 -2.89 -33.76 -25.30
N PRO A 833 -3.62 -32.75 -25.83
CA PRO A 833 -4.26 -31.73 -24.99
C PRO A 833 -5.41 -32.27 -24.12
N GLN A 834 -6.12 -33.32 -24.53
CA GLN A 834 -7.19 -33.93 -23.71
C GLN A 834 -6.63 -34.67 -22.49
N ILE A 835 -5.53 -35.42 -22.66
CA ILE A 835 -4.87 -36.12 -21.55
C ILE A 835 -4.34 -35.11 -20.53
N ALA A 836 -3.67 -34.05 -20.99
CA ALA A 836 -3.14 -33.01 -20.10
C ALA A 836 -4.24 -32.29 -19.29
N ARG A 837 -5.42 -32.06 -19.91
CA ARG A 837 -6.56 -31.39 -19.26
C ARG A 837 -7.29 -32.29 -18.26
N ALA A 838 -7.29 -33.60 -18.44
CA ALA A 838 -7.89 -34.56 -17.51
C ALA A 838 -7.04 -34.81 -16.23
N LEU A 839 -5.76 -34.42 -16.21
CA LEU A 839 -4.85 -34.70 -15.09
C LEU A 839 -5.27 -34.02 -13.78
N LEU A 840 -5.78 -32.79 -13.84
CA LEU A 840 -6.17 -32.03 -12.65
C LEU A 840 -7.41 -32.62 -11.95
N PRO A 841 -8.56 -32.86 -12.62
CA PRO A 841 -9.71 -33.49 -11.98
C PRO A 841 -9.40 -34.94 -11.56
N LEU A 842 -8.59 -35.67 -12.33
CA LEU A 842 -8.14 -37.01 -11.93
C LEU A 842 -7.31 -36.98 -10.64
N ALA A 843 -6.36 -36.04 -10.53
CA ALA A 843 -5.58 -35.86 -9.31
C ALA A 843 -6.47 -35.47 -8.12
N ALA A 844 -7.46 -34.58 -8.34
CA ALA A 844 -8.41 -34.19 -7.30
C ALA A 844 -9.26 -35.37 -6.83
N ALA A 845 -9.74 -36.21 -7.77
CA ALA A 845 -10.48 -37.43 -7.46
C ALA A 845 -9.63 -38.43 -6.64
N LEU A 846 -8.37 -38.65 -7.02
CA LEU A 846 -7.46 -39.54 -6.30
C LEU A 846 -7.14 -39.04 -4.88
N VAL A 847 -6.94 -37.73 -4.70
CA VAL A 847 -6.73 -37.11 -3.38
C VAL A 847 -7.98 -37.27 -2.51
N ALA A 848 -9.17 -37.02 -3.07
CA ALA A 848 -10.43 -37.20 -2.37
C ALA A 848 -10.68 -38.68 -1.99
N LEU A 849 -10.41 -39.64 -2.89
CA LEU A 849 -10.51 -41.08 -2.60
C LEU A 849 -9.55 -41.52 -1.49
N LEU A 850 -8.30 -41.08 -1.55
CA LEU A 850 -7.31 -41.35 -0.50
C LEU A 850 -7.80 -40.85 0.85
N PHE A 851 -8.48 -39.69 0.86
CA PHE A 851 -9.01 -39.13 2.07
C PHE A 851 -10.22 -39.91 2.60
N THR A 852 -11.16 -40.26 1.71
CA THR A 852 -12.29 -41.14 2.00
C THR A 852 -11.82 -42.46 2.63
N ALA A 853 -10.82 -43.11 2.03
CA ALA A 853 -10.26 -44.36 2.54
C ALA A 853 -9.66 -44.18 3.95
N ARG A 854 -8.94 -43.08 4.21
CA ARG A 854 -8.40 -42.76 5.55
C ARG A 854 -9.50 -42.52 6.58
N LEU A 855 -10.56 -41.78 6.23
CA LEU A 855 -11.68 -41.50 7.13
C LEU A 855 -12.50 -42.76 7.41
N ALA A 856 -12.78 -43.58 6.39
CA ALA A 856 -13.45 -44.86 6.52
C ALA A 856 -12.65 -45.81 7.43
N SER A 857 -11.35 -45.95 7.19
CA SER A 857 -10.44 -46.74 8.03
C SER A 857 -10.40 -46.22 9.49
N SER A 858 -10.45 -44.89 9.68
CA SER A 858 -10.52 -44.25 11.00
C SER A 858 -11.88 -44.43 11.69
N TRP A 859 -12.97 -44.51 10.93
CA TRP A 859 -14.32 -44.72 11.42
C TRP A 859 -14.56 -46.19 11.81
N LEU A 860 -14.06 -47.14 11.02
CA LEU A 860 -14.09 -48.57 11.35
C LEU A 860 -13.34 -48.85 12.66
N ARG A 861 -12.20 -48.18 12.90
CA ARG A 861 -11.45 -48.30 14.17
C ARG A 861 -12.15 -47.63 15.35
N ARG A 862 -12.86 -46.52 15.15
CA ARG A 862 -13.63 -45.80 16.18
C ARG A 862 -14.83 -45.12 15.55
N ARG A 863 -16.01 -45.71 15.75
CA ARG A 863 -17.29 -45.25 15.21
C ARG A 863 -17.59 -43.86 15.75
N ALA A 864 -17.64 -42.88 14.84
CA ALA A 864 -17.92 -41.48 15.16
C ALA A 864 -18.61 -40.83 13.95
N ALA A 865 -19.85 -40.37 14.15
CA ALA A 865 -20.72 -39.93 13.05
C ALA A 865 -20.15 -38.78 12.20
N GLN A 866 -19.41 -37.84 12.80
CA GLN A 866 -18.74 -36.77 12.05
C GLN A 866 -17.73 -37.30 11.00
N LYS A 867 -17.03 -38.41 11.30
CA LYS A 867 -16.09 -39.02 10.35
C LYS A 867 -16.81 -39.69 9.19
N LEU A 868 -18.01 -40.23 9.46
CA LEU A 868 -18.86 -40.83 8.45
C LEU A 868 -19.37 -39.74 7.49
N PHE A 869 -19.89 -38.64 8.00
CA PHE A 869 -20.35 -37.52 7.16
C PHE A 869 -19.22 -36.92 6.32
N TRP A 870 -18.05 -36.67 6.91
CA TRP A 870 -16.89 -36.20 6.13
C TRP A 870 -16.44 -37.23 5.09
N GLY A 871 -16.39 -38.52 5.46
CA GLY A 871 -16.04 -39.59 4.53
C GLY A 871 -16.99 -39.67 3.34
N LEU A 872 -18.30 -39.58 3.58
CA LEU A 872 -19.32 -39.52 2.53
C LEU A 872 -19.17 -38.27 1.65
N GLY A 873 -18.92 -37.11 2.25
CA GLY A 873 -18.67 -35.87 1.51
C GLY A 873 -17.47 -35.97 0.57
N PHE A 874 -16.34 -36.56 1.02
CA PHE A 874 -15.18 -36.76 0.15
C PHE A 874 -15.36 -37.88 -0.87
N ALA A 875 -16.19 -38.89 -0.58
CA ALA A 875 -16.56 -39.91 -1.57
C ALA A 875 -17.38 -39.28 -2.71
N LEU A 876 -18.33 -38.41 -2.38
CA LEU A 876 -19.13 -37.68 -3.35
C LEU A 876 -18.27 -36.69 -4.16
N PHE A 877 -17.32 -36.01 -3.53
CA PHE A 877 -16.35 -35.15 -4.22
C PHE A 877 -15.51 -35.97 -5.23
N ALA A 878 -15.02 -37.14 -4.81
CA ALA A 878 -14.26 -38.03 -5.68
C ALA A 878 -15.09 -38.49 -6.90
N LEU A 879 -16.36 -38.85 -6.69
CA LEU A 879 -17.27 -39.26 -7.77
C LEU A 879 -17.53 -38.13 -8.76
N ALA A 880 -17.68 -36.89 -8.27
CA ALA A 880 -17.82 -35.71 -9.12
C ALA A 880 -16.56 -35.47 -9.97
N ALA A 881 -15.39 -35.38 -9.33
CA ALA A 881 -14.12 -35.13 -10.02
C ALA A 881 -13.74 -36.27 -10.99
N ALA A 882 -14.06 -37.52 -10.66
CA ALA A 882 -13.91 -38.65 -11.56
C ALA A 882 -14.84 -38.54 -12.78
N SER A 883 -16.09 -38.09 -12.58
CA SER A 883 -17.04 -37.89 -13.67
C SER A 883 -16.56 -36.82 -14.64
N GLU A 884 -15.95 -35.74 -14.15
CA GLU A 884 -15.33 -34.70 -14.97
C GLU A 884 -14.10 -35.22 -15.74
N ALA A 885 -13.23 -36.00 -15.09
CA ALA A 885 -12.09 -36.63 -15.75
C ALA A 885 -12.51 -37.60 -16.87
N ILE A 886 -13.60 -38.36 -16.67
CA ILE A 886 -14.19 -39.22 -17.69
C ILE A 886 -14.80 -38.39 -18.84
N ALA A 887 -15.47 -37.28 -18.51
CA ALA A 887 -16.06 -36.38 -19.49
C ALA A 887 -15.02 -35.69 -20.40
N PHE A 888 -13.80 -35.45 -19.93
CA PHE A 888 -12.69 -34.98 -20.77
C PHE A 888 -12.31 -35.96 -21.89
N ARG A 889 -12.53 -37.26 -21.68
CA ARG A 889 -12.16 -38.33 -22.62
C ARG A 889 -13.33 -38.80 -23.49
N HIS A 890 -14.53 -38.85 -22.92
CA HIS A 890 -15.71 -39.47 -23.56
C HIS A 890 -16.87 -38.50 -23.78
N GLY A 891 -16.74 -37.23 -23.39
CA GLY A 891 -17.85 -36.27 -23.41
C GLY A 891 -18.88 -36.53 -22.30
N TRP A 892 -19.90 -35.68 -22.24
CA TRP A 892 -20.97 -35.81 -21.24
C TRP A 892 -22.10 -36.72 -21.72
N SER A 893 -22.38 -37.79 -20.97
CA SER A 893 -23.61 -38.56 -21.11
C SER A 893 -24.63 -38.13 -20.04
N VAL A 894 -25.92 -38.41 -20.29
CA VAL A 894 -27.01 -38.07 -19.35
C VAL A 894 -26.76 -38.69 -17.97
N ALA A 895 -26.33 -39.95 -17.93
CA ALA A 895 -26.03 -40.64 -16.68
C ALA A 895 -24.82 -40.02 -15.96
N LEU A 896 -23.74 -39.72 -16.71
CA LEU A 896 -22.52 -39.14 -16.16
C LEU A 896 -22.77 -37.72 -15.61
N PHE A 897 -23.58 -36.92 -16.31
CA PHE A 897 -23.98 -35.59 -15.84
C PHE A 897 -24.85 -35.65 -14.59
N ARG A 898 -25.87 -36.52 -14.54
CA ARG A 898 -26.71 -36.70 -13.34
C ARG A 898 -25.87 -37.13 -12.13
N LEU A 899 -24.91 -38.04 -12.33
CA LEU A 899 -24.00 -38.47 -11.27
C LEU A 899 -23.13 -37.32 -10.77
N TYR A 900 -22.50 -36.58 -11.68
CA TYR A 900 -21.70 -35.40 -11.35
C TYR A 900 -22.53 -34.35 -10.59
N TYR A 901 -23.72 -34.03 -11.11
CA TYR A 901 -24.60 -33.00 -10.58
C TYR A 901 -25.07 -33.34 -9.17
N LEU A 902 -25.51 -34.58 -8.97
CA LEU A 902 -25.96 -35.06 -7.66
C LEU A 902 -24.80 -35.13 -6.66
N ALA A 903 -23.66 -35.70 -7.08
CA ALA A 903 -22.52 -35.90 -6.19
C ALA A 903 -21.84 -34.58 -5.83
N GLY A 904 -21.36 -33.83 -6.82
CA GLY A 904 -20.61 -32.59 -6.62
C GLY A 904 -21.52 -31.38 -6.43
N GLY A 905 -22.48 -31.21 -7.33
CA GLY A 905 -23.36 -30.05 -7.38
C GLY A 905 -24.35 -29.95 -6.22
N VAL A 906 -24.75 -31.06 -5.59
CA VAL A 906 -25.80 -31.08 -4.57
C VAL A 906 -25.32 -31.59 -3.20
N LEU A 907 -24.77 -32.81 -3.15
CA LEU A 907 -24.61 -33.53 -1.86
C LEU A 907 -23.25 -33.30 -1.17
N THR A 908 -22.15 -33.17 -1.92
CA THR A 908 -20.78 -33.10 -1.36
C THR A 908 -20.65 -32.10 -0.22
N VAL A 909 -21.01 -30.84 -0.45
CA VAL A 909 -20.81 -29.77 0.53
C VAL A 909 -21.75 -29.93 1.73
N ALA A 910 -22.97 -30.44 1.52
CA ALA A 910 -23.91 -30.72 2.60
C ALA A 910 -23.38 -31.76 3.57
N TYR A 911 -22.83 -32.87 3.08
CA TYR A 911 -22.24 -33.91 3.93
C TYR A 911 -20.96 -33.43 4.64
N LEU A 912 -20.11 -32.65 3.97
CA LEU A 912 -18.94 -32.04 4.61
C LEU A 912 -19.32 -31.04 5.71
N GLY A 913 -20.33 -30.21 5.46
CA GLY A 913 -20.90 -29.27 6.43
C GLY A 913 -21.56 -29.97 7.61
N ALA A 914 -22.34 -31.02 7.36
CA ALA A 914 -23.00 -31.82 8.39
C ALA A 914 -22.00 -32.45 9.37
N GLY A 915 -20.86 -32.96 8.88
CA GLY A 915 -19.80 -33.48 9.76
C GLY A 915 -19.21 -32.41 10.69
N SER A 916 -19.12 -31.16 10.22
CA SER A 916 -18.64 -30.03 11.01
C SER A 916 -19.69 -29.53 12.00
N ALA A 917 -20.95 -29.42 11.56
CA ALA A 917 -22.10 -29.07 12.39
C ALA A 917 -22.35 -30.12 13.49
N TRP A 918 -22.12 -31.41 13.21
CA TRP A 918 -22.24 -32.49 14.19
C TRP A 918 -21.35 -32.28 15.43
N LEU A 919 -20.20 -31.62 15.28
CA LEU A 919 -19.32 -31.31 16.40
C LEU A 919 -19.81 -30.14 17.26
N LEU A 920 -20.65 -29.27 16.70
CA LEU A 920 -21.05 -28.00 17.30
C LEU A 920 -22.48 -28.03 17.86
N LEU A 921 -23.36 -28.82 17.25
CA LEU A 921 -24.77 -28.88 17.62
C LEU A 921 -25.01 -29.72 18.89
N PRO A 922 -26.03 -29.38 19.71
CA PRO A 922 -26.51 -30.23 20.81
C PRO A 922 -27.26 -31.47 20.27
N LYS A 923 -27.43 -32.51 21.10
CA LYS A 923 -27.97 -33.83 20.70
C LYS A 923 -29.28 -33.74 19.91
N ARG A 924 -30.29 -33.03 20.41
CA ARG A 924 -31.59 -32.87 19.72
C ARG A 924 -31.46 -32.24 18.33
N ALA A 925 -30.59 -31.24 18.17
CA ALA A 925 -30.37 -30.60 16.89
C ALA A 925 -29.58 -31.48 15.90
N ARG A 926 -28.75 -32.41 16.40
CA ARG A 926 -28.07 -33.41 15.55
C ARG A 926 -29.05 -34.41 14.96
N ASP A 927 -30.00 -34.87 15.76
CA ASP A 927 -31.01 -35.85 15.32
C ASP A 927 -31.94 -35.23 14.27
N VAL A 928 -32.38 -33.98 14.49
CA VAL A 928 -33.14 -33.19 13.50
C VAL A 928 -32.33 -32.96 12.22
N MET A 929 -31.06 -32.56 12.34
CA MET A 929 -30.18 -32.36 11.18
C MET A 929 -29.98 -33.66 10.38
N LEU A 930 -29.80 -34.79 11.05
CA LEU A 930 -29.67 -36.09 10.39
C LEU A 930 -30.96 -36.47 9.64
N GLY A 931 -32.12 -36.34 10.28
CA GLY A 931 -33.42 -36.61 9.65
C GLY A 931 -33.67 -35.71 8.44
N ALA A 932 -33.42 -34.40 8.59
CA ALA A 932 -33.56 -33.43 7.52
C ALA A 932 -32.58 -33.68 6.36
N LEU A 933 -31.33 -34.03 6.66
CA LEU A 933 -30.33 -34.34 5.63
C LEU A 933 -30.67 -35.62 4.86
N LEU A 934 -31.18 -36.65 5.52
CA LEU A 934 -31.61 -37.89 4.85
C LEU A 934 -32.83 -37.64 3.96
N ALA A 935 -33.84 -36.92 4.46
CA ALA A 935 -35.01 -36.54 3.68
C ALA A 935 -34.63 -35.66 2.47
N ALA A 936 -33.78 -34.65 2.68
CA ALA A 936 -33.30 -33.78 1.60
C ALA A 936 -32.43 -34.53 0.59
N THR A 937 -31.64 -35.53 1.02
CA THR A 937 -30.85 -36.38 0.12
C THR A 937 -31.76 -37.23 -0.77
N ALA A 938 -32.77 -37.88 -0.18
CA ALA A 938 -33.74 -38.66 -0.95
C ALA A 938 -34.54 -37.79 -1.92
N ALA A 939 -34.99 -36.62 -1.49
CA ALA A 939 -35.70 -35.66 -2.33
C ALA A 939 -34.83 -35.11 -3.47
N ALA A 940 -33.56 -34.81 -3.20
CA ALA A 940 -32.61 -34.37 -4.22
C ALA A 940 -32.31 -35.47 -5.26
N ILE A 941 -32.15 -36.73 -4.82
CA ILE A 941 -31.97 -37.88 -5.72
C ILE A 941 -33.19 -38.03 -6.63
N ALA A 942 -34.40 -38.05 -6.06
CA ALA A 942 -35.63 -38.15 -6.84
C ALA A 942 -35.78 -36.98 -7.82
N ALA A 943 -35.51 -35.74 -7.38
CA ALA A 943 -35.59 -34.56 -8.23
C ALA A 943 -34.61 -34.61 -9.41
N VAL A 944 -33.37 -35.07 -9.22
CA VAL A 944 -32.37 -35.16 -10.29
C VAL A 944 -32.64 -36.33 -11.24
N LEU A 945 -33.14 -37.46 -10.74
CA LEU A 945 -33.45 -38.63 -11.56
C LEU A 945 -34.71 -38.42 -12.43
N LEU A 946 -35.75 -37.80 -11.86
CA LEU A 946 -37.03 -37.56 -12.53
C LEU A 946 -37.00 -36.33 -13.45
N ALA A 947 -36.05 -35.41 -13.24
CA ALA A 947 -35.93 -34.22 -14.09
C ALA A 947 -35.56 -34.58 -15.55
N PRO A 948 -36.32 -34.09 -16.55
CA PRO A 948 -35.97 -34.23 -17.96
C PRO A 948 -34.63 -33.58 -18.27
N VAL A 949 -33.81 -34.23 -19.12
CA VAL A 949 -32.51 -33.69 -19.54
C VAL A 949 -32.59 -33.24 -21.00
N HIS A 950 -32.28 -31.97 -21.25
CA HIS A 950 -32.24 -31.41 -22.59
C HIS A 950 -31.00 -31.92 -23.36
N ALA A 951 -31.16 -32.96 -24.18
CA ALA A 951 -30.05 -33.62 -24.86
C ALA A 951 -29.26 -32.69 -25.79
N GLY A 952 -29.91 -31.71 -26.43
CA GLY A 952 -29.25 -30.74 -27.31
C GLY A 952 -28.30 -29.79 -26.59
N THR A 953 -28.65 -29.32 -25.38
CA THR A 953 -27.77 -28.45 -24.58
C THR A 953 -26.64 -29.23 -23.90
N LEU A 954 -26.88 -30.51 -23.57
CA LEU A 954 -25.84 -31.41 -23.07
C LEU A 954 -24.77 -31.70 -24.15
N ALA A 955 -25.20 -31.99 -25.38
CA ALA A 955 -24.29 -32.24 -26.51
C ALA A 955 -23.49 -30.99 -26.93
N ALA A 956 -24.02 -29.80 -26.69
CA ALA A 956 -23.35 -28.52 -26.96
C ALA A 956 -22.31 -28.12 -25.89
N SER A 957 -22.24 -28.84 -24.76
CA SER A 957 -21.30 -28.53 -23.67
C SER A 957 -19.89 -29.05 -24.00
N PRO A 958 -18.82 -28.22 -23.93
CA PRO A 958 -17.46 -28.65 -24.22
C PRO A 958 -17.01 -29.86 -23.38
N ALA A 959 -16.26 -30.78 -23.99
CA ALA A 959 -15.74 -31.96 -23.29
C ALA A 959 -14.90 -31.56 -22.08
N GLY A 960 -15.33 -32.00 -20.89
CA GLY A 960 -14.68 -31.68 -19.63
C GLY A 960 -14.90 -30.26 -19.12
N GLN A 961 -15.99 -29.58 -19.49
CA GLN A 961 -16.53 -28.44 -18.72
C GLN A 961 -17.88 -28.84 -18.12
N PRO A 962 -18.22 -28.49 -16.87
CA PRO A 962 -19.49 -28.88 -16.27
C PRO A 962 -20.67 -28.28 -17.06
N PRO A 963 -21.67 -29.08 -17.47
CA PRO A 963 -22.84 -28.56 -18.17
C PRO A 963 -23.62 -27.61 -17.27
N PRO A 964 -24.25 -26.55 -17.83
CA PRO A 964 -25.00 -25.58 -17.04
C PRO A 964 -26.26 -26.20 -16.42
N ASN A 965 -26.70 -25.64 -15.28
CA ASN A 965 -27.81 -26.20 -14.49
C ASN A 965 -29.12 -26.38 -15.27
N HIS A 966 -29.41 -25.53 -16.27
CA HIS A 966 -30.64 -25.59 -17.07
C HIS A 966 -30.69 -26.76 -18.07
N VAL A 967 -29.61 -27.55 -18.15
CA VAL A 967 -29.60 -28.84 -18.86
C VAL A 967 -30.58 -29.82 -18.20
N LEU A 968 -30.77 -29.74 -16.87
CA LEU A 968 -31.87 -30.38 -16.15
C LEU A 968 -33.08 -29.44 -16.12
N ALA A 969 -34.20 -29.89 -16.69
CA ALA A 969 -35.45 -29.15 -16.66
C ALA A 969 -36.06 -29.14 -15.23
N GLY A 970 -36.77 -28.07 -14.89
CA GLY A 970 -37.44 -27.92 -13.61
C GLY A 970 -36.56 -27.35 -12.49
N HIS A 971 -36.96 -27.59 -11.24
CA HIS A 971 -36.44 -26.87 -10.07
C HIS A 971 -35.38 -27.65 -9.27
N ALA A 972 -34.77 -28.69 -9.85
CA ALA A 972 -33.76 -29.51 -9.17
C ALA A 972 -32.55 -28.70 -8.67
N PHE A 973 -32.23 -27.57 -9.32
CA PHE A 973 -31.16 -26.67 -8.90
C PHE A 973 -31.41 -26.01 -7.53
N LEU A 974 -32.66 -25.91 -7.06
CA LEU A 974 -32.98 -25.36 -5.73
C LEU A 974 -32.37 -26.22 -4.62
N TRP A 975 -32.30 -27.54 -4.83
CA TRP A 975 -31.61 -28.44 -3.91
C TRP A 975 -30.11 -28.18 -3.88
N ALA A 976 -29.49 -27.96 -5.05
CA ALA A 976 -28.08 -27.59 -5.14
C ALA A 976 -27.80 -26.29 -4.38
N VAL A 977 -28.62 -25.25 -4.56
CA VAL A 977 -28.45 -23.96 -3.86
C VAL A 977 -28.62 -24.13 -2.35
N THR A 978 -29.70 -24.80 -1.93
CA THR A 978 -30.06 -24.95 -0.52
C THR A 978 -29.01 -25.77 0.24
N LEU A 979 -28.65 -26.94 -0.27
CA LEU A 979 -27.72 -27.86 0.39
C LEU A 979 -26.27 -27.36 0.37
N ASN A 980 -25.82 -26.70 -0.70
CA ASN A 980 -24.51 -26.07 -0.70
C ASN A 980 -24.43 -24.88 0.25
N SER A 981 -25.48 -24.06 0.35
CA SER A 981 -25.49 -22.89 1.25
C SER A 981 -25.43 -23.33 2.71
N LEU A 982 -26.29 -24.27 3.11
CA LEU A 982 -26.30 -24.82 4.45
C LEU A 982 -25.01 -25.61 4.77
N GLY A 983 -24.52 -26.38 3.81
CA GLY A 983 -23.26 -27.12 3.93
C GLY A 983 -22.05 -26.18 4.09
N THR A 984 -21.99 -25.10 3.31
CA THR A 984 -20.91 -24.10 3.40
C THR A 984 -20.95 -23.37 4.73
N LEU A 985 -22.14 -22.99 5.20
CA LEU A 985 -22.32 -22.40 6.53
C LEU A 985 -21.83 -23.36 7.64
N GLY A 986 -22.16 -24.65 7.53
CA GLY A 986 -21.69 -25.67 8.47
C GLY A 986 -20.17 -25.87 8.43
N LEU A 987 -19.57 -25.92 7.24
CA LEU A 987 -18.15 -26.21 7.04
C LEU A 987 -17.25 -24.99 7.32
N VAL A 988 -17.51 -23.87 6.64
CA VAL A 988 -16.74 -22.62 6.78
C VAL A 988 -17.12 -21.93 8.08
N GLY A 989 -18.41 -21.75 8.35
CA GLY A 989 -18.88 -21.13 9.60
C GLY A 989 -18.48 -21.94 10.83
N GLY A 990 -18.56 -23.27 10.77
CA GLY A 990 -18.09 -24.14 11.86
C GLY A 990 -16.57 -24.04 12.09
N SER A 991 -15.79 -23.93 11.01
CA SER A 991 -14.34 -23.70 11.09
C SER A 991 -14.00 -22.33 11.69
N LEU A 992 -14.69 -21.26 11.26
CA LEU A 992 -14.51 -19.90 11.79
C LEU A 992 -14.92 -19.78 13.25
N LEU A 993 -16.04 -20.40 13.65
CA LEU A 993 -16.47 -20.45 15.05
C LEU A 993 -15.44 -21.18 15.93
N SER A 994 -14.88 -22.28 15.41
CA SER A 994 -13.82 -23.02 16.10
C SER A 994 -12.52 -22.20 16.22
N ILE A 995 -12.18 -21.41 15.20
CA ILE A 995 -11.05 -20.46 15.23
C ILE A 995 -11.29 -19.37 16.29
N ALA A 996 -12.49 -18.77 16.31
CA ALA A 996 -12.87 -17.75 17.29
C ALA A 996 -12.82 -18.29 18.73
N ARG A 997 -13.24 -19.55 18.94
CA ARG A 997 -13.14 -20.28 20.22
C ARG A 997 -11.72 -20.80 20.52
N ARG A 998 -10.72 -20.48 19.69
CA ARG A 998 -9.31 -20.89 19.81
C ARG A 998 -9.10 -22.42 19.82
N GLN A 999 -10.03 -23.17 19.23
CA GLN A 999 -9.97 -24.63 19.16
C GLN A 999 -9.38 -25.08 17.84
N ARG A 1000 -8.26 -25.82 17.90
CA ARG A 1000 -7.60 -26.43 16.72
C ARG A 1000 -7.42 -25.44 15.56
N VAL A 1001 -7.08 -24.19 15.88
CA VAL A 1001 -7.05 -23.04 14.96
C VAL A 1001 -6.35 -23.37 13.64
N ARG A 1002 -5.17 -24.00 13.69
CA ARG A 1002 -4.42 -24.37 12.48
C ARG A 1002 -5.21 -25.28 11.55
N ALA A 1003 -5.83 -26.35 12.08
CA ALA A 1003 -6.60 -27.29 11.28
C ALA A 1003 -7.81 -26.61 10.63
N ASN A 1004 -8.55 -25.81 11.39
CA ASN A 1004 -9.73 -25.09 10.91
C ASN A 1004 -9.40 -24.00 9.89
N VAL A 1005 -8.22 -23.37 9.96
CA VAL A 1005 -7.76 -22.42 8.93
C VAL A 1005 -7.56 -23.14 7.59
N TRP A 1006 -6.86 -24.28 7.58
CA TRP A 1006 -6.67 -25.06 6.34
C TRP A 1006 -8.00 -25.58 5.76
N ILE A 1007 -8.93 -26.04 6.61
CA ILE A 1007 -10.27 -26.48 6.19
C ILE A 1007 -11.06 -25.31 5.59
N ALA A 1008 -11.10 -24.15 6.26
CA ALA A 1008 -11.82 -22.97 5.78
C ALA A 1008 -11.22 -22.44 4.47
N CYS A 1009 -9.90 -22.30 4.38
CA CYS A 1009 -9.23 -21.87 3.16
C CYS A 1009 -9.47 -22.83 2.00
N GLY A 1010 -9.41 -24.14 2.25
CA GLY A 1010 -9.70 -25.14 1.23
C GLY A 1010 -11.16 -25.06 0.74
N ALA A 1011 -12.13 -24.97 1.66
CA ALA A 1011 -13.54 -24.86 1.31
C ALA A 1011 -13.87 -23.57 0.54
N ILE A 1012 -13.29 -22.43 0.94
CA ILE A 1012 -13.45 -21.16 0.23
C ILE A 1012 -12.82 -21.22 -1.17
N CYS A 1013 -11.65 -21.88 -1.31
CA CYS A 1013 -10.99 -22.05 -2.60
C CYS A 1013 -11.86 -22.84 -3.59
N VAL A 1014 -12.44 -23.96 -3.17
CA VAL A 1014 -13.39 -24.71 -4.01
C VAL A 1014 -14.62 -23.87 -4.32
N ALA A 1015 -15.24 -23.23 -3.31
CA ALA A 1015 -16.45 -22.43 -3.50
C ALA A 1015 -16.24 -21.25 -4.48
N ALA A 1016 -15.08 -20.59 -4.43
CA ALA A 1016 -14.72 -19.52 -5.36
C ALA A 1016 -14.50 -20.04 -6.78
N ALA A 1017 -13.79 -21.16 -6.94
CA ALA A 1017 -13.52 -21.78 -8.24
C ALA A 1017 -14.81 -22.27 -8.92
N THR A 1018 -15.70 -22.94 -8.16
CA THR A 1018 -17.03 -23.35 -8.65
C THR A 1018 -17.98 -22.16 -8.84
N GLY A 1019 -17.80 -21.06 -8.11
CA GLY A 1019 -18.55 -19.82 -8.33
C GLY A 1019 -18.19 -19.15 -9.65
N LEU A 1020 -16.88 -19.07 -9.97
CA LEU A 1020 -16.34 -18.53 -11.22
C LEU A 1020 -16.80 -19.34 -12.45
N SER A 1021 -16.86 -20.68 -12.33
CA SER A 1021 -17.36 -21.51 -13.43
C SER A 1021 -18.83 -21.24 -13.75
N ARG A 1022 -19.65 -20.84 -12.76
CA ARG A 1022 -21.05 -20.46 -12.98
C ARG A 1022 -21.21 -19.09 -13.66
N THR A 1023 -20.20 -18.23 -13.60
CA THR A 1023 -20.16 -16.98 -14.37
C THR A 1023 -19.59 -17.15 -15.78
N GLY A 1024 -19.30 -18.40 -16.19
CA GLY A 1024 -18.79 -18.75 -17.52
C GLY A 1024 -17.26 -18.87 -17.62
N ASP A 1025 -16.52 -18.68 -16.52
CA ASP A 1025 -15.06 -18.82 -16.48
C ASP A 1025 -14.64 -20.13 -15.79
N THR A 1026 -14.26 -21.12 -16.59
CA THR A 1026 -13.83 -22.44 -16.12
C THR A 1026 -12.31 -22.58 -15.98
N SER A 1027 -11.54 -21.51 -16.27
CA SER A 1027 -10.08 -21.56 -16.39
C SER A 1027 -9.36 -22.03 -15.12
N LEU A 1028 -9.90 -21.68 -13.95
CA LEU A 1028 -9.35 -22.00 -12.64
C LEU A 1028 -10.10 -23.11 -11.91
N LEU A 1029 -11.17 -23.68 -12.50
CA LEU A 1029 -12.07 -24.61 -11.82
C LEU A 1029 -11.32 -25.82 -11.25
N TYR A 1030 -10.69 -26.60 -12.12
CA TYR A 1030 -10.02 -27.85 -11.75
C TYR A 1030 -8.77 -27.64 -10.88
N PHE A 1031 -8.08 -26.52 -11.09
CA PHE A 1031 -6.95 -26.14 -10.24
C PHE A 1031 -7.42 -25.76 -8.84
N GLY A 1032 -8.48 -24.95 -8.72
CA GLY A 1032 -9.08 -24.56 -7.46
C GLY A 1032 -9.68 -25.74 -6.70
N GLU A 1033 -10.28 -26.71 -7.40
CA GLU A 1033 -10.75 -27.96 -6.81
C GLU A 1033 -9.61 -28.80 -6.22
N LEU A 1034 -8.53 -29.02 -6.99
CA LEU A 1034 -7.35 -29.77 -6.54
C LEU A 1034 -6.65 -29.10 -5.35
N VAL A 1035 -6.45 -27.79 -5.42
CA VAL A 1035 -5.86 -27.01 -4.32
C VAL A 1035 -6.79 -27.06 -3.11
N GLY A 1036 -8.08 -26.78 -3.31
CA GLY A 1036 -9.08 -26.77 -2.25
C GLY A 1036 -9.18 -28.11 -1.51
N ILE A 1037 -9.23 -29.24 -2.23
CA ILE A 1037 -9.26 -30.58 -1.62
C ILE A 1037 -7.96 -30.90 -0.86
N ALA A 1038 -6.80 -30.52 -1.41
CA ALA A 1038 -5.51 -30.73 -0.75
C ALA A 1038 -5.36 -29.90 0.54
N LEU A 1039 -5.86 -28.66 0.54
CA LEU A 1039 -5.91 -27.80 1.71
C LEU A 1039 -6.84 -28.39 2.79
N MET A 1040 -8.04 -28.83 2.42
CA MET A 1040 -8.96 -29.49 3.34
C MET A 1040 -8.33 -30.77 3.91
N PHE A 1041 -7.70 -31.60 3.09
CA PHE A 1041 -6.98 -32.80 3.52
C PHE A 1041 -5.87 -32.50 4.54
N CYS A 1042 -5.04 -31.48 4.28
CA CYS A 1042 -4.02 -31.01 5.22
C CYS A 1042 -4.64 -30.56 6.54
N GLY A 1043 -5.76 -29.82 6.50
CA GLY A 1043 -6.47 -29.39 7.70
C GLY A 1043 -7.00 -30.55 8.54
N PHE A 1044 -7.64 -31.54 7.91
CA PHE A 1044 -8.19 -32.68 8.63
C PHE A 1044 -7.13 -33.65 9.18
N THR A 1045 -6.01 -33.85 8.49
CA THR A 1045 -4.91 -34.71 8.99
C THR A 1045 -4.26 -34.14 10.26
N LEU A 1046 -4.24 -32.82 10.42
CA LEU A 1046 -3.77 -32.12 11.62
C LEU A 1046 -4.66 -32.34 12.87
N THR A 1047 -5.85 -32.94 12.73
CA THR A 1047 -6.80 -33.18 13.84
C THR A 1047 -6.64 -34.53 14.56
N SER A 1048 -5.73 -35.41 14.12
CA SER A 1048 -5.52 -36.72 14.75
C SER A 1048 -4.90 -36.57 16.17
N PRO A 1049 -5.47 -37.22 17.21
CA PRO A 1049 -4.92 -37.11 18.56
C PRO A 1049 -3.55 -37.78 18.65
N ALA A 1050 -2.57 -37.10 19.25
CA ALA A 1050 -1.32 -37.72 19.68
C ALA A 1050 -1.65 -38.87 20.63
N ARG A 1051 -1.05 -40.06 20.40
CA ARG A 1051 -1.08 -41.19 21.34
C ARG A 1051 -0.75 -40.67 22.74
N ARG A 1052 -1.71 -40.76 23.66
CA ARG A 1052 -1.48 -40.47 25.07
C ARG A 1052 -0.50 -41.55 25.55
N PRO A 1053 0.65 -41.21 26.17
CA PRO A 1053 1.52 -42.22 26.76
C PRO A 1053 0.68 -42.99 27.80
N ALA A 1054 0.81 -44.32 27.82
CA ALA A 1054 0.23 -45.13 28.87
C ALA A 1054 0.68 -44.56 30.22
N ARG A 1055 -0.27 -44.36 31.14
CA ARG A 1055 0.03 -43.94 32.51
C ARG A 1055 0.94 -45.01 33.09
N ALA A 1056 2.19 -44.68 33.37
CA ALA A 1056 3.04 -45.55 34.16
C ALA A 1056 2.37 -45.73 35.53
N THR A 1057 2.14 -46.98 35.91
CA THR A 1057 1.78 -47.37 37.28
C THR A 1057 2.81 -46.79 38.24
N PRO A 1058 2.41 -46.23 39.39
CA PRO A 1058 3.37 -45.68 40.34
C PRO A 1058 4.22 -46.83 40.89
N GLU A 1059 5.53 -46.75 40.66
CA GLU A 1059 6.52 -47.61 41.30
C GLU A 1059 6.49 -47.33 42.80
N THR A 1060 6.21 -48.35 43.60
CA THR A 1060 6.20 -48.31 45.06
C THR A 1060 7.57 -47.84 45.58
N ALA A 1061 7.56 -46.77 46.36
CA ALA A 1061 8.75 -46.24 47.02
C ALA A 1061 9.39 -47.29 47.95
N PRO A 1062 10.73 -47.44 47.96
CA PRO A 1062 11.38 -48.33 48.91
C PRO A 1062 11.28 -47.76 50.33
N ARG A 1063 10.85 -48.59 51.28
CA ARG A 1063 10.86 -48.31 52.72
C ARG A 1063 12.28 -48.00 53.19
N ALA A 1064 12.39 -46.98 54.04
CA ALA A 1064 13.58 -46.67 54.81
C ALA A 1064 13.97 -47.87 55.69
N ALA A 1065 15.22 -48.33 55.58
CA ALA A 1065 15.85 -49.21 56.56
C ALA A 1065 16.69 -48.35 57.51
N VAL A 1066 16.35 -48.40 58.80
CA VAL A 1066 17.14 -47.88 59.91
C VAL A 1066 17.94 -49.03 60.51
N ALA A 1067 19.21 -48.73 60.79
CA ALA A 1067 20.17 -49.39 61.70
C ALA A 1067 20.72 -50.79 61.34
N ALA A 1068 22.05 -50.92 61.27
CA ALA A 1068 22.87 -51.22 62.44
C ALA A 1068 24.38 -51.35 62.09
N ARG A 1069 25.20 -50.81 63.00
CA ARG A 1069 26.67 -50.88 63.18
C ARG A 1069 27.57 -50.06 62.26
#